data_AF-A0A4U0PXP2-F1
#
_entry.id   AF-A0A4U0PXP2-F1
#
_cell.length_a   1.000
_cell.length_b   1.000
_cell.length_c   1.000
_cell.angle_alpha   90.00
_cell.angle_beta   90.00
_cell.angle_gamma   90.00
#
_symmetry.space_group_name_H-M   'P 1'
#
loop_
_entity.id
_entity.type
_entity.pdbx_description
1 polymer ?
#
loop_
_entity_poly.entity_id
_entity_poly.type
_entity_poly.pdbx_seq_one_letter_code
_entity_poly.pdbx_strand_id
1 'polypeptide(L)'
;MTESIQKRLLRIRPPRVRITYDVETGGAIEKRELPFIVGVFADLSADREDPENFPPLKERTMVDIDRDNFNDVLKTAAPRVKLSGVDDVLSDPPGKLSGAIVFKTLDDFEPLNIVTAVPLLNERYVARTEIRMVQARSETDDVLAALLDAVTVPATGGALRDKLVATYVPADGADKWKAAAVTPSLDPTAEVDAKLLGRWVNDQSTPEEKEAAQILVGRFVAEVVAPLNDKLKADPDFQVTRGATALIDARVGEIDAALSRQLSAIMHAENFQTIEATWRGMFYLVSRTETGTMLKLRVFNATRQELLKDMEKAVEFDQSTIFKLIYEAEYGTYGGAPYSLLLGGYEFGGAGEDIRFLRKITEVAAAAHAPFLAAADPRLFGLDGYDKLAKPRDLAKIFEGADLGEWREFRQLEDSRYVSLVLPHVLLRLPYGEKTLPAEGINFAEDVAAQDNRKFLWGNAAYVLAERITNAFALYSWTAAIRGVEGGGLVEGLPQYVFDTDAGTRELFCPTEVSITDRREKELNDLGFIALCHCKGAGKAAFFGGQTTNLPKKYITDDANANARISAMLPYILAASRFAHYIKVIMRDKIGTFLTRGNVESFLNTWIAQYVLLDDNATQEVKASYPLRQASVVVTEVPGEPGAYRATVFLKPHFQLEELTTSIRLVANLPK
;
A
#
# COMPACT_ATOMS: atom_id res chain seq x y z
N MET A 1 29.98 -34.48 -10.63
CA MET A 1 30.10 -34.19 -9.18
C MET A 1 28.70 -34.21 -8.58
N THR A 2 28.37 -35.26 -7.85
CA THR A 2 27.10 -35.42 -7.13
C THR A 2 27.04 -34.41 -5.98
N GLU A 3 26.08 -33.50 -6.04
CA GLU A 3 25.88 -32.48 -5.01
C GLU A 3 25.57 -33.14 -3.66
N SER A 4 26.24 -32.68 -2.59
CA SER A 4 26.11 -33.22 -1.24
C SER A 4 24.65 -33.28 -0.79
N ILE A 5 24.25 -34.41 -0.20
CA ILE A 5 22.91 -34.65 0.34
C ILE A 5 22.53 -33.58 1.39
N GLN A 6 23.52 -33.02 2.11
CA GLN A 6 23.30 -31.91 3.04
C GLN A 6 22.90 -30.61 2.32
N LYS A 7 23.45 -30.32 1.13
CA LYS A 7 23.03 -29.18 0.30
C LYS A 7 21.63 -29.37 -0.28
N ARG A 8 21.24 -30.61 -0.64
CA ARG A 8 19.85 -30.91 -1.04
C ARG A 8 18.88 -30.79 0.14
N LEU A 9 19.26 -31.25 1.33
CA LEU A 9 18.44 -31.14 2.55
C LEU A 9 18.23 -29.70 3.01
N LEU A 10 19.20 -28.79 2.81
CA LEU A 10 19.03 -27.35 3.06
C LEU A 10 18.08 -26.67 2.06
N ARG A 11 17.90 -27.25 0.86
CA ARG A 11 17.03 -26.74 -0.20
C ARG A 11 15.60 -27.30 -0.09
N ILE A 12 15.44 -28.46 0.54
CA ILE A 12 14.16 -29.10 0.82
C ILE A 12 13.68 -28.58 2.16
N ARG A 13 12.73 -27.63 2.15
CA ARG A 13 12.06 -27.16 3.37
C ARG A 13 11.54 -28.41 4.15
N PRO A 14 11.79 -28.52 5.47
CA PRO A 14 11.35 -29.67 6.25
C PRO A 14 9.84 -29.92 6.09
N PRO A 15 9.37 -31.18 6.22
CA PRO A 15 7.96 -31.51 6.06
C PRO A 15 7.11 -30.68 7.04
N ARG A 16 6.19 -29.89 6.48
CA ARG A 16 5.34 -28.97 7.23
C ARG A 16 4.24 -29.73 7.94
N VAL A 17 3.91 -29.31 9.15
CA VAL A 17 2.77 -29.84 9.90
C VAL A 17 1.54 -29.09 9.43
N ARG A 18 0.78 -29.72 8.55
CA ARG A 18 -0.44 -29.14 8.00
C ARG A 18 -1.63 -29.64 8.80
N ILE A 19 -2.56 -28.74 9.09
CA ILE A 19 -3.84 -29.13 9.66
C ILE A 19 -4.70 -29.77 8.57
N THR A 20 -5.05 -31.03 8.77
CA THR A 20 -5.83 -31.84 7.82
C THR A 20 -7.08 -32.39 8.48
N TYR A 21 -8.07 -32.72 7.67
CA TYR A 21 -9.17 -33.56 8.06
C TYR A 21 -9.40 -34.69 7.06
N ASP A 22 -9.98 -35.78 7.55
CA ASP A 22 -10.17 -37.01 6.81
C ASP A 22 -11.59 -37.06 6.23
N VAL A 23 -11.71 -37.22 4.91
CA VAL A 23 -12.98 -37.44 4.20
C VAL A 23 -13.03 -38.88 3.68
N GLU A 24 -14.06 -39.62 4.07
CA GLU A 24 -14.29 -41.00 3.62
C GLU A 24 -14.96 -40.98 2.25
N THR A 25 -14.24 -41.38 1.19
CA THR A 25 -14.77 -41.45 -0.18
C THR A 25 -14.60 -42.86 -0.73
N GLY A 26 -15.71 -43.59 -0.90
CA GLY A 26 -15.69 -44.92 -1.54
C GLY A 26 -14.83 -45.99 -0.84
N GLY A 27 -14.65 -45.89 0.48
CA GLY A 27 -13.82 -46.82 1.27
C GLY A 27 -12.34 -46.42 1.42
N ALA A 28 -11.92 -45.29 0.83
CA ALA A 28 -10.60 -44.69 1.04
C ALA A 28 -10.71 -43.39 1.86
N ILE A 29 -9.67 -43.09 2.66
CA ILE A 29 -9.57 -41.86 3.45
C ILE A 29 -8.73 -40.84 2.67
N GLU A 30 -9.35 -39.75 2.24
CA GLU A 30 -8.68 -38.61 1.62
C GLU A 30 -8.39 -37.54 2.68
N LYS A 31 -7.13 -37.11 2.81
CA LYS A 31 -6.75 -35.97 3.65
C LYS A 31 -7.01 -34.67 2.91
N ARG A 32 -7.87 -33.82 3.45
CA ARG A 32 -8.17 -32.48 2.93
C ARG A 32 -7.62 -31.38 3.83
N GLU A 33 -7.28 -30.27 3.21
CA GLU A 33 -6.79 -29.05 3.86
C GLU A 33 -7.70 -27.88 3.47
N LEU A 34 -8.02 -27.02 4.43
CA LEU A 34 -8.70 -25.75 4.16
C LEU A 34 -7.68 -24.73 3.67
N PRO A 35 -7.96 -23.92 2.64
CA PRO A 35 -7.08 -22.82 2.28
C PRO A 35 -7.09 -21.73 3.37
N PHE A 36 -6.05 -20.92 3.42
CA PHE A 36 -6.01 -19.68 4.18
C PHE A 36 -6.40 -18.54 3.25
N ILE A 37 -7.58 -17.98 3.47
CA ILE A 37 -8.11 -16.91 2.63
C ILE A 37 -8.06 -15.60 3.40
N VAL A 38 -7.41 -14.60 2.83
CA VAL A 38 -7.42 -13.22 3.33
C VAL A 38 -8.44 -12.42 2.51
N GLY A 39 -9.49 -11.94 3.16
CA GLY A 39 -10.48 -11.05 2.56
C GLY A 39 -10.08 -9.59 2.78
N VAL A 40 -9.79 -8.85 1.72
CA VAL A 40 -9.34 -7.46 1.76
C VAL A 40 -10.47 -6.53 1.35
N PHE A 41 -10.81 -5.57 2.21
CA PHE A 41 -11.82 -4.55 1.97
C PHE A 41 -11.12 -3.20 1.83
N ALA A 42 -11.23 -2.56 0.67
CA ALA A 42 -10.61 -1.28 0.42
C ALA A 42 -11.44 -0.48 -0.61
N ASP A 43 -11.28 0.84 -0.60
CA ASP A 43 -11.78 1.68 -1.68
C ASP A 43 -10.78 1.66 -2.83
N LEU A 44 -11.12 0.94 -3.90
CA LEU A 44 -10.21 0.71 -5.03
C LEU A 44 -10.52 1.62 -6.23
N SER A 45 -11.60 2.41 -6.18
CA SER A 45 -12.02 3.25 -7.30
C SER A 45 -11.81 4.75 -7.06
N ALA A 46 -11.67 5.19 -5.80
CA ALA A 46 -11.59 6.60 -5.42
C ALA A 46 -12.78 7.42 -5.99
N ASP A 47 -12.53 8.37 -6.91
CA ASP A 47 -13.60 9.18 -7.51
C ASP A 47 -14.43 8.36 -8.51
N ARG A 48 -15.74 8.29 -8.29
CA ARG A 48 -16.66 7.63 -9.25
C ARG A 48 -17.21 8.65 -10.24
N GLU A 49 -17.24 8.28 -11.52
CA GLU A 49 -17.81 9.11 -12.61
C GLU A 49 -19.33 9.23 -12.46
N ASP A 50 -20.01 8.08 -12.29
CA ASP A 50 -21.44 7.98 -12.00
C ASP A 50 -21.67 7.20 -10.69
N PRO A 51 -21.71 7.86 -9.52
CA PRO A 51 -21.96 7.19 -8.25
C PRO A 51 -23.28 6.41 -8.21
N GLU A 52 -24.28 6.83 -8.99
CA GLU A 52 -25.62 6.22 -9.05
C GLU A 52 -25.67 4.94 -9.90
N ASN A 53 -24.77 4.79 -10.89
CA ASN A 53 -24.69 3.63 -11.77
C ASN A 53 -23.70 2.56 -11.28
N PHE A 54 -22.99 2.82 -10.17
CA PHE A 54 -22.09 1.83 -9.61
C PHE A 54 -22.88 0.67 -9.01
N PRO A 55 -22.51 -0.60 -9.27
CA PRO A 55 -23.28 -1.75 -8.80
C PRO A 55 -23.57 -1.66 -7.30
N PRO A 56 -24.83 -1.86 -6.86
CA PRO A 56 -25.16 -1.92 -5.44
C PRO A 56 -24.27 -2.93 -4.71
N LEU A 57 -23.96 -2.69 -3.44
CA LEU A 57 -23.07 -3.54 -2.64
C LEU A 57 -23.44 -5.05 -2.71
N LYS A 58 -24.74 -5.34 -2.81
CA LYS A 58 -25.32 -6.70 -2.88
C LYS A 58 -25.01 -7.46 -4.16
N GLU A 59 -24.68 -6.75 -5.24
CA GLU A 59 -24.38 -7.34 -6.55
C GLU A 59 -22.87 -7.50 -6.76
N ARG A 60 -22.05 -6.93 -5.87
CA ARG A 60 -20.59 -7.03 -5.92
C ARG A 60 -20.13 -8.36 -5.35
N THR A 61 -19.03 -8.87 -5.88
CA THR A 61 -18.42 -10.13 -5.45
C THR A 61 -16.97 -9.93 -5.04
N MET A 62 -16.46 -10.88 -4.24
CA MET A 62 -15.05 -10.97 -3.92
C MET A 62 -14.27 -11.45 -5.14
N VAL A 63 -13.18 -10.77 -5.47
CA VAL A 63 -12.32 -11.10 -6.61
C VAL A 63 -10.99 -11.65 -6.11
N ASP A 64 -10.60 -12.85 -6.55
CA ASP A 64 -9.28 -13.41 -6.26
C ASP A 64 -8.20 -12.51 -6.90
N ILE A 65 -7.17 -12.15 -6.13
CA ILE A 65 -6.04 -11.34 -6.59
C ILE A 65 -4.71 -12.05 -6.33
N ASP A 66 -3.81 -12.02 -7.31
CA ASP A 66 -2.45 -12.50 -7.23
C ASP A 66 -1.52 -11.63 -8.09
N ARG A 67 -0.27 -12.07 -8.27
CA ARG A 67 0.74 -11.31 -9.01
C ARG A 67 0.49 -11.27 -10.52
N ASP A 68 -0.23 -12.26 -11.05
CA ASP A 68 -0.44 -12.41 -12.49
C ASP A 68 -1.65 -11.59 -12.93
N ASN A 69 -2.69 -11.50 -12.11
CA ASN A 69 -3.93 -10.76 -12.43
C ASN A 69 -4.04 -9.36 -11.78
N PHE A 70 -3.01 -8.90 -11.05
CA PHE A 70 -3.06 -7.63 -10.31
C PHE A 70 -3.53 -6.44 -11.18
N ASN A 71 -2.93 -6.28 -12.36
CA ASN A 71 -3.26 -5.20 -13.28
C ASN A 71 -4.66 -5.36 -13.90
N ASP A 72 -5.17 -6.59 -14.05
CA ASP A 72 -6.54 -6.82 -14.53
C ASP A 72 -7.58 -6.39 -13.49
N VAL A 73 -7.31 -6.66 -12.21
CA VAL A 73 -8.15 -6.20 -11.09
C VAL A 73 -8.11 -4.67 -11.00
N LEU A 74 -6.93 -4.05 -11.12
CA LEU A 74 -6.78 -2.58 -11.13
C LEU A 74 -7.55 -1.94 -12.28
N LYS A 75 -7.38 -2.46 -13.50
CA LYS A 75 -8.09 -2.01 -14.70
C LYS A 75 -9.61 -2.13 -14.56
N THR A 76 -10.09 -3.20 -13.92
CA THR A 76 -11.53 -3.43 -13.69
C THR A 76 -12.09 -2.47 -12.64
N ALA A 77 -11.33 -2.17 -11.59
CA ALA A 77 -11.70 -1.18 -10.59
C ALA A 77 -11.71 0.25 -11.14
N ALA A 78 -10.94 0.50 -12.22
CA ALA A 78 -10.82 1.76 -12.94
C ALA A 78 -10.68 2.98 -12.00
N PRO A 79 -9.70 2.97 -11.08
CA PRO A 79 -9.47 4.09 -10.16
C PRO A 79 -9.35 5.40 -10.91
N ARG A 80 -10.04 6.41 -10.40
CA ARG A 80 -10.08 7.74 -11.00
C ARG A 80 -9.80 8.81 -9.96
N VAL A 81 -9.04 9.82 -10.36
CA VAL A 81 -8.65 10.97 -9.53
C VAL A 81 -9.05 12.25 -10.25
N LYS A 82 -9.98 13.01 -9.66
CA LYS A 82 -10.38 14.33 -10.16
C LYS A 82 -9.29 15.36 -9.85
N LEU A 83 -8.98 16.22 -10.82
CA LEU A 83 -7.93 17.23 -10.68
C LEU A 83 -8.45 18.61 -10.24
N SER A 84 -9.77 18.77 -10.09
CA SER A 84 -10.43 20.06 -9.79
C SER A 84 -9.98 20.73 -8.49
N GLY A 85 -9.39 19.98 -7.55
CA GLY A 85 -8.83 20.52 -6.31
C GLY A 85 -7.39 21.00 -6.42
N VAL A 86 -6.66 20.59 -7.46
CA VAL A 86 -5.21 20.80 -7.62
C VAL A 86 -4.94 22.16 -8.24
N ASP A 87 -3.98 22.90 -7.67
CA ASP A 87 -3.54 24.19 -8.20
C ASP A 87 -2.84 24.02 -9.55
N ASP A 88 -3.22 24.86 -10.52
CA ASP A 88 -2.48 25.03 -11.75
C ASP A 88 -1.40 26.10 -11.52
N VAL A 89 -0.17 25.64 -11.33
CA VAL A 89 1.02 26.45 -11.10
C VAL A 89 1.77 26.78 -12.40
N LEU A 90 1.26 26.30 -13.54
CA LEU A 90 1.83 26.55 -14.88
C LEU A 90 1.12 27.69 -15.61
N SER A 91 -0.17 27.88 -15.36
CA SER A 91 -0.97 28.94 -15.98
C SER A 91 -0.77 30.30 -15.30
N ASP A 92 -0.90 31.37 -16.09
CA ASP A 92 -0.90 32.76 -15.64
C ASP A 92 -2.14 33.48 -16.22
N PRO A 93 -3.16 33.82 -15.40
CA PRO A 93 -3.17 33.76 -13.94
C PRO A 93 -3.28 32.32 -13.39
N PRO A 94 -2.84 32.08 -12.13
CA PRO A 94 -2.97 30.79 -11.46
C PRO A 94 -4.43 30.34 -11.39
N GLY A 95 -4.67 29.07 -11.69
CA GLY A 95 -6.00 28.47 -11.75
C GLY A 95 -6.11 27.16 -10.99
N LYS A 96 -7.14 26.38 -11.32
CA LYS A 96 -7.28 24.98 -10.90
C LYS A 96 -7.20 24.09 -12.12
N LEU A 97 -6.59 22.92 -11.97
CA LEU A 97 -6.62 21.91 -13.01
C LEU A 97 -8.05 21.41 -13.25
N SER A 98 -8.31 20.89 -14.45
CA SER A 98 -9.60 20.31 -14.82
C SER A 98 -9.41 18.89 -15.37
N GLY A 99 -10.50 18.12 -15.39
CA GLY A 99 -10.48 16.73 -15.82
C GLY A 99 -10.14 15.74 -14.69
N ALA A 100 -9.78 14.52 -15.09
CA ALA A 100 -9.45 13.44 -14.19
C ALA A 100 -8.48 12.46 -14.84
N ILE A 101 -7.69 11.78 -14.01
CA ILE A 101 -6.78 10.71 -14.42
C ILE A 101 -7.45 9.37 -14.11
N VAL A 102 -7.37 8.41 -15.03
CA VAL A 102 -7.85 7.05 -14.84
C VAL A 102 -6.68 6.09 -14.95
N PHE A 103 -6.47 5.26 -13.94
CA PHE A 103 -5.37 4.29 -13.90
C PHE A 103 -5.86 2.90 -14.27
N LYS A 104 -5.06 2.18 -15.05
CA LYS A 104 -5.32 0.82 -15.56
C LYS A 104 -4.26 -0.16 -15.11
N THR A 105 -3.03 0.31 -14.89
CA THR A 105 -1.90 -0.49 -14.39
C THR A 105 -1.19 0.24 -13.25
N LEU A 106 -0.34 -0.47 -12.51
CA LEU A 106 0.47 0.17 -11.47
C LEU A 106 1.46 1.20 -12.05
N ASP A 107 1.93 0.99 -13.27
CA ASP A 107 2.88 1.88 -13.95
C ASP A 107 2.23 3.22 -14.31
N ASP A 108 0.89 3.31 -14.40
CA ASP A 108 0.20 4.58 -14.66
C ASP A 108 0.39 5.60 -13.51
N PHE A 109 0.84 5.16 -12.33
CA PHE A 109 1.24 6.02 -11.21
C PHE A 109 2.66 6.58 -11.36
N GLU A 110 3.39 6.24 -12.43
CA GLU A 110 4.71 6.79 -12.70
C GLU A 110 4.64 8.23 -13.25
N PRO A 111 5.65 9.07 -12.95
CA PRO A 111 5.71 10.48 -13.33
C PRO A 111 5.38 10.75 -14.79
N LEU A 112 5.98 9.99 -15.71
CA LEU A 112 5.79 10.19 -17.14
C LEU A 112 4.35 9.88 -17.57
N ASN A 113 3.77 8.79 -17.06
CA ASN A 113 2.40 8.42 -17.40
C ASN A 113 1.39 9.46 -16.89
N ILE A 114 1.61 10.03 -15.70
CA ILE A 114 0.82 11.14 -15.17
C ILE A 114 0.95 12.38 -16.08
N VAL A 115 2.17 12.72 -16.49
CA VAL A 115 2.44 13.85 -17.39
C VAL A 115 1.71 13.68 -18.72
N THR A 116 1.73 12.48 -19.31
CA THR A 116 1.02 12.21 -20.57
C THR A 116 -0.50 12.20 -20.43
N ALA A 117 -1.03 11.81 -19.26
CA ALA A 117 -2.46 11.73 -19.01
C ALA A 117 -3.11 13.12 -18.82
N VAL A 118 -2.34 14.12 -18.37
CA VAL A 118 -2.84 15.48 -18.15
C VAL A 118 -2.52 16.35 -19.37
N PRO A 119 -3.51 16.84 -20.13
CA PRO A 119 -3.26 17.53 -21.41
C PRO A 119 -2.26 18.69 -21.32
N LEU A 120 -2.35 19.51 -20.26
CA LEU A 120 -1.45 20.65 -20.04
C LEU A 120 0.02 20.23 -19.83
N LEU A 121 0.24 19.14 -19.09
CA LEU A 121 1.57 18.59 -18.85
C LEU A 121 2.11 17.87 -20.09
N ASN A 122 1.25 17.14 -20.80
CA ASN A 122 1.63 16.41 -21.99
C ASN A 122 2.13 17.36 -23.09
N GLU A 123 1.46 18.49 -23.29
CA GLU A 123 1.87 19.51 -24.25
C GLU A 123 3.27 20.07 -23.96
N ARG A 124 3.58 20.32 -22.68
CA ARG A 124 4.92 20.72 -22.22
C ARG A 124 5.96 19.65 -22.47
N TYR A 125 5.61 18.39 -22.20
CA TYR A 125 6.51 17.27 -22.39
C TYR A 125 6.80 17.00 -23.88
N VAL A 126 5.79 17.15 -24.74
CA VAL A 126 5.96 17.09 -26.20
C VAL A 126 6.88 18.22 -26.68
N ALA A 127 6.63 19.46 -26.25
CA ALA A 127 7.50 20.60 -26.56
C ALA A 127 8.96 20.36 -26.17
N ARG A 128 9.18 19.84 -24.95
CA ARG A 128 10.50 19.43 -24.47
C ARG A 128 11.16 18.39 -25.37
N THR A 129 10.41 17.37 -25.78
CA THR A 129 10.90 16.27 -26.63
C THR A 129 11.24 16.78 -28.03
N GLU A 130 10.41 17.64 -28.61
CA GLU A 130 10.64 18.28 -29.91
C GLU A 130 11.94 19.10 -29.92
N ILE A 131 12.18 19.93 -28.90
CA ILE A 131 13.43 20.72 -28.80
C ILE A 131 14.64 19.80 -28.64
N ARG A 132 14.54 18.71 -27.85
CA ARG A 132 15.61 17.71 -27.73
C ARG A 132 15.90 17.00 -29.05
N MET A 133 14.89 16.75 -29.88
CA MET A 133 15.10 16.21 -31.24
C MET A 133 15.85 17.20 -32.13
N VAL A 134 15.57 18.51 -32.03
CA VAL A 134 16.35 19.55 -32.74
C VAL A 134 17.82 19.51 -32.33
N GLN A 135 18.09 19.40 -31.03
CA GLN A 135 19.45 19.28 -30.50
C GLN A 135 20.14 18.01 -31.02
N ALA A 136 19.54 16.84 -30.86
CA ALA A 136 20.10 15.57 -31.32
C ALA A 136 20.41 15.59 -32.83
N ARG A 137 19.56 16.23 -33.63
CA ARG A 137 19.82 16.39 -35.07
C ARG A 137 20.96 17.36 -35.35
N SER A 138 21.06 18.46 -34.60
CA SER A 138 22.19 19.41 -34.73
C SER A 138 23.54 18.79 -34.41
N GLU A 139 23.61 17.82 -33.49
CA GLU A 139 24.83 17.06 -33.19
C GLU A 139 25.31 16.16 -34.34
N THR A 140 24.44 15.88 -35.32
CA THR A 140 24.75 15.03 -36.49
C THR A 140 24.88 15.80 -37.81
N ASP A 141 24.47 17.08 -37.85
CA ASP A 141 24.60 17.96 -39.03
C ASP A 141 25.30 19.27 -38.64
N ASP A 142 26.59 19.36 -38.97
CA ASP A 142 27.46 20.51 -38.68
C ASP A 142 26.90 21.85 -39.22
N VAL A 143 26.16 21.82 -40.32
CA VAL A 143 25.60 23.04 -40.91
C VAL A 143 24.34 23.46 -40.17
N LEU A 144 23.54 22.50 -39.71
CA LEU A 144 22.42 22.79 -38.82
C LEU A 144 22.93 23.39 -37.51
N ALA A 145 23.98 22.82 -36.91
CA ALA A 145 24.63 23.37 -35.73
C ALA A 145 25.10 24.82 -35.95
N ALA A 146 25.83 25.08 -37.05
CA ALA A 146 26.29 26.43 -37.38
C ALA A 146 25.14 27.43 -37.60
N LEU A 147 24.02 26.98 -38.19
CA LEU A 147 22.82 27.81 -38.37
C LEU A 147 22.15 28.13 -37.04
N LEU A 148 21.99 27.14 -36.15
CA LEU A 148 21.42 27.35 -34.82
C LEU A 148 22.29 28.32 -34.01
N ASP A 149 23.61 28.16 -34.04
CA ASP A 149 24.53 29.09 -33.37
C ASP A 149 24.42 30.51 -33.97
N ALA A 150 24.36 30.65 -35.30
CA ALA A 150 24.22 31.95 -35.94
C ALA A 150 22.93 32.68 -35.53
N VAL A 151 21.83 31.95 -35.28
CA VAL A 151 20.57 32.52 -34.78
C VAL A 151 20.72 33.04 -33.34
N THR A 152 21.65 32.50 -32.55
CA THR A 152 21.85 32.90 -31.15
C THR A 152 22.83 34.06 -30.95
N VAL A 153 23.69 34.36 -31.94
CA VAL A 153 24.68 35.45 -31.85
C VAL A 153 24.00 36.83 -31.92
N PRO A 154 24.20 37.74 -30.94
CA PRO A 154 23.54 39.04 -30.91
C PRO A 154 23.81 39.92 -32.13
N ALA A 155 25.08 40.03 -32.57
CA ALA A 155 25.53 40.97 -33.58
C ALA A 155 25.14 40.63 -35.03
N THR A 156 25.04 39.34 -35.37
CA THR A 156 24.77 38.86 -36.74
C THR A 156 23.40 38.19 -36.89
N GLY A 157 22.79 37.73 -35.80
CA GLY A 157 21.55 36.96 -35.81
C GLY A 157 20.25 37.77 -35.68
N GLY A 158 20.29 39.08 -35.44
CA GLY A 158 19.08 39.89 -35.16
C GLY A 158 18.01 39.83 -36.25
N ALA A 159 18.40 40.12 -37.50
CA ALA A 159 17.49 40.05 -38.65
C ALA A 159 16.98 38.63 -38.95
N LEU A 160 17.73 37.60 -38.55
CA LEU A 160 17.36 36.20 -38.70
C LEU A 160 16.34 35.78 -37.64
N ARG A 161 16.56 36.18 -36.37
CA ARG A 161 15.60 35.98 -35.28
C ARG A 161 14.28 36.67 -35.57
N ASP A 162 14.31 37.93 -36.00
CA ASP A 162 13.09 38.67 -36.30
C ASP A 162 12.29 38.05 -37.46
N LYS A 163 12.97 37.52 -38.48
CA LYS A 163 12.30 36.78 -39.57
C LYS A 163 11.72 35.45 -39.09
N LEU A 164 12.47 34.65 -38.35
CA LEU A 164 11.99 33.39 -37.80
C LEU A 164 10.77 33.59 -36.89
N VAL A 165 10.81 34.57 -35.99
CA VAL A 165 9.69 34.89 -35.11
C VAL A 165 8.48 35.40 -35.91
N ALA A 166 8.70 36.13 -37.01
CA ALA A 166 7.62 36.56 -37.91
C ALA A 166 7.03 35.44 -38.79
N THR A 167 7.82 34.42 -39.14
CA THR A 167 7.35 33.24 -39.90
C THR A 167 6.57 32.28 -39.00
N TYR A 168 7.01 32.10 -37.75
CA TYR A 168 6.44 31.15 -36.80
C TYR A 168 5.69 31.89 -35.68
N VAL A 169 4.57 32.55 -36.03
CA VAL A 169 3.71 33.25 -35.06
C VAL A 169 2.79 32.25 -34.35
N PRO A 170 2.74 32.21 -33.00
CA PRO A 170 1.75 31.43 -32.27
C PRO A 170 0.33 31.92 -32.62
N ALA A 171 -0.61 31.02 -32.92
CA ALA A 171 -1.97 31.40 -33.32
C ALA A 171 -2.70 32.23 -32.24
N ASP A 172 -3.44 33.27 -32.63
CA ASP A 172 -4.22 34.11 -31.71
C ASP A 172 -5.28 33.30 -30.94
N GLY A 173 -5.34 33.49 -29.61
CA GLY A 173 -6.30 32.84 -28.72
C GLY A 173 -5.92 31.42 -28.27
N ALA A 174 -4.80 30.89 -28.74
CA ALA A 174 -4.10 29.84 -28.03
C ALA A 174 -3.41 30.48 -26.80
N ASP A 175 -3.53 29.86 -25.62
CA ASP A 175 -2.55 30.10 -24.55
C ASP A 175 -1.14 30.12 -25.16
N LYS A 176 -0.18 30.81 -24.54
CA LYS A 176 1.26 30.87 -24.96
C LYS A 176 1.94 29.50 -25.18
N TRP A 177 1.16 28.42 -25.11
CA TRP A 177 1.50 27.06 -24.85
C TRP A 177 0.71 26.07 -25.70
N LYS A 178 -0.38 26.46 -26.39
CA LYS A 178 -1.07 25.58 -27.35
C LYS A 178 -0.27 25.47 -28.64
N ALA A 179 -0.14 24.25 -29.16
CA ALA A 179 0.42 23.88 -30.46
C ALA A 179 0.49 25.09 -31.40
N ALA A 180 1.72 25.51 -31.73
CA ALA A 180 1.90 26.43 -32.83
C ALA A 180 1.34 25.73 -34.07
N ALA A 181 0.11 26.09 -34.44
CA ALA A 181 -0.39 25.88 -35.79
C ALA A 181 0.50 26.76 -36.69
N VAL A 182 1.69 26.26 -36.98
CA VAL A 182 2.60 26.89 -37.92
C VAL A 182 1.94 26.69 -39.27
N THR A 183 1.36 27.76 -39.80
CA THR A 183 0.91 27.75 -41.19
C THR A 183 2.17 27.77 -42.06
N PRO A 184 2.35 26.85 -43.02
CA PRO A 184 3.51 26.87 -43.91
C PRO A 184 3.61 28.24 -44.60
N SER A 185 4.83 28.79 -44.68
CA SER A 185 5.11 30.02 -45.41
C SER A 185 4.48 29.99 -46.82
N LEU A 186 3.79 31.07 -47.18
CA LEU A 186 3.32 31.33 -48.55
C LEU A 186 4.40 31.98 -49.45
N ASP A 187 5.64 32.14 -48.95
CA ASP A 187 6.76 32.70 -49.72
C ASP A 187 8.05 31.86 -49.56
N PRO A 188 8.45 31.08 -50.60
CA PRO A 188 9.63 30.21 -50.58
C PRO A 188 10.98 30.95 -50.66
N THR A 189 11.00 32.29 -50.71
CA THR A 189 12.22 33.06 -51.04
C THR A 189 12.99 33.62 -49.85
N ALA A 190 12.57 33.36 -48.60
CA ALA A 190 13.36 33.70 -47.41
C ALA A 190 14.54 32.73 -47.22
N GLU A 191 15.76 33.19 -47.54
CA GLU A 191 16.97 32.39 -47.72
C GLU A 191 17.40 31.48 -46.55
N VAL A 192 16.90 31.68 -45.33
CA VAL A 192 17.32 30.92 -44.14
C VAL A 192 16.25 29.94 -43.63
N ASP A 193 14.97 30.23 -43.78
CA ASP A 193 13.89 29.27 -43.49
C ASP A 193 13.95 28.08 -44.46
N ALA A 194 14.20 28.35 -45.75
CA ALA A 194 14.44 27.31 -46.74
C ALA A 194 15.73 26.50 -46.47
N LYS A 195 16.76 27.10 -45.85
CA LYS A 195 18.01 26.40 -45.48
C LYS A 195 17.82 25.53 -44.24
N LEU A 196 17.12 26.01 -43.21
CA LEU A 196 16.80 25.22 -42.01
C LEU A 196 15.85 24.07 -42.33
N LEU A 197 14.74 24.33 -43.04
CA LEU A 197 13.80 23.29 -43.46
C LEU A 197 14.40 22.35 -44.50
N GLY A 198 15.23 22.86 -45.42
CA GLY A 198 15.94 22.06 -46.42
C GLY A 198 17.03 21.15 -45.84
N ARG A 199 17.47 21.39 -44.60
CA ARG A 199 18.28 20.41 -43.84
C ARG A 199 17.46 19.29 -43.26
N TRP A 200 16.17 19.51 -43.07
CA TRP A 200 15.30 18.53 -42.43
C TRP A 200 14.55 17.64 -43.41
N VAL A 201 14.27 18.18 -44.58
CA VAL A 201 13.37 17.65 -45.58
C VAL A 201 14.01 17.85 -46.94
N ASN A 202 13.90 16.88 -47.83
CA ASN A 202 14.37 17.01 -49.22
C ASN A 202 13.18 16.95 -50.20
N ASP A 203 13.46 17.10 -51.49
CA ASP A 203 12.41 17.06 -52.53
C ASP A 203 11.69 15.70 -52.63
N GLN A 204 12.29 14.63 -52.10
CA GLN A 204 11.74 13.28 -52.07
C GLN A 204 10.95 12.98 -50.78
N SER A 205 11.00 13.87 -49.77
CA SER A 205 10.30 13.70 -48.50
C SER A 205 8.79 13.78 -48.67
N THR A 206 8.07 12.96 -47.91
CA THR A 206 6.60 12.93 -47.94
C THR A 206 6.01 14.24 -47.37
N PRO A 207 4.77 14.60 -47.73
CA PRO A 207 4.10 15.76 -47.14
C PRO A 207 4.09 15.74 -45.60
N GLU A 208 3.91 14.55 -45.01
CA GLU A 208 3.91 14.33 -43.56
C GLU A 208 5.29 14.61 -42.93
N GLU A 209 6.39 14.21 -43.59
CA GLU A 209 7.75 14.53 -43.14
C GLU A 209 8.04 16.04 -43.20
N LYS A 210 7.48 16.74 -44.20
CA LYS A 210 7.62 18.19 -44.32
C LYS A 210 6.92 18.92 -43.18
N GLU A 211 5.71 18.47 -42.84
CA GLU A 211 4.91 19.01 -41.75
C GLU A 211 5.59 18.77 -40.38
N ALA A 212 6.06 17.54 -40.12
CA ALA A 212 6.77 17.21 -38.88
C ALA A 212 8.04 18.08 -38.68
N ALA A 213 8.80 18.30 -39.76
CA ALA A 213 9.94 19.20 -39.73
C ALA A 213 9.54 20.66 -39.45
N GLN A 214 8.43 21.15 -40.02
CA GLN A 214 7.96 22.51 -39.74
C GLN A 214 7.56 22.69 -38.27
N ILE A 215 6.90 21.68 -37.68
CA ILE A 215 6.52 21.68 -36.26
C ILE A 215 7.76 21.78 -35.37
N LEU A 216 8.79 20.97 -35.64
CA LEU A 216 10.05 20.98 -34.88
C LEU A 216 10.76 22.36 -34.94
N VAL A 217 10.79 23.03 -36.11
CA VAL A 217 11.47 24.32 -36.27
C VAL A 217 10.65 25.37 -35.54
N GLY A 218 9.33 25.36 -35.74
CA GLY A 218 8.42 26.27 -35.07
C GLY A 218 8.50 26.16 -33.55
N ARG A 219 8.63 24.95 -33.02
CA ARG A 219 8.80 24.75 -31.57
C ARG A 219 10.11 25.35 -31.08
N PHE A 220 11.22 25.09 -31.77
CA PHE A 220 12.51 25.69 -31.42
C PHE A 220 12.45 27.23 -31.46
N VAL A 221 11.78 27.79 -32.47
CA VAL A 221 11.61 29.24 -32.59
C VAL A 221 10.77 29.80 -31.43
N ALA A 222 9.63 29.19 -31.13
CA ALA A 222 8.74 29.65 -30.07
C ALA A 222 9.34 29.54 -28.66
N GLU A 223 10.08 28.46 -28.37
CA GLU A 223 10.55 28.14 -27.03
C GLU A 223 11.95 28.67 -26.72
N VAL A 224 12.81 28.82 -27.74
CA VAL A 224 14.21 29.23 -27.56
C VAL A 224 14.47 30.58 -28.21
N VAL A 225 14.08 30.78 -29.47
CA VAL A 225 14.45 31.98 -30.24
C VAL A 225 13.62 33.21 -29.84
N ALA A 226 12.30 33.08 -29.69
CA ALA A 226 11.42 34.19 -29.34
C ALA A 226 11.71 34.75 -27.94
N PRO A 227 11.83 33.93 -26.86
CA PRO A 227 12.18 34.45 -25.54
C PRO A 227 13.57 35.06 -25.48
N LEU A 228 14.52 34.53 -26.27
CA LEU A 228 15.85 35.13 -26.41
C LEU A 228 15.78 36.50 -27.11
N ASN A 229 14.97 36.62 -28.16
CA ASN A 229 14.78 37.87 -28.89
C ASN A 229 14.13 38.94 -28.01
N ASP A 230 13.13 38.57 -27.21
CA ASP A 230 12.48 39.46 -26.25
C ASP A 230 13.46 39.92 -25.15
N LYS A 231 14.27 39.01 -24.60
CA LYS A 231 15.32 39.34 -23.62
C LYS A 231 16.36 40.31 -24.19
N LEU A 232 16.85 40.06 -25.41
CA LEU A 232 17.81 40.95 -26.08
C LEU A 232 17.22 42.33 -26.42
N LYS A 233 15.92 42.41 -26.70
CA LYS A 233 15.22 43.69 -26.92
C LYS A 233 14.95 44.45 -25.62
N ALA A 234 14.73 43.74 -24.52
CA ALA A 234 14.49 44.32 -23.20
C ALA A 234 15.78 44.79 -22.50
N ASP A 235 16.89 44.07 -22.69
CA ASP A 235 18.20 44.40 -22.12
C ASP A 235 19.30 44.43 -23.23
N PRO A 236 19.65 45.63 -23.73
CA PRO A 236 20.65 45.80 -24.79
C PRO A 236 22.07 45.38 -24.39
N ASP A 237 22.38 45.30 -23.09
CA ASP A 237 23.68 44.91 -22.56
C ASP A 237 23.78 43.40 -22.30
N PHE A 238 22.69 42.64 -22.54
CA PHE A 238 22.66 41.19 -22.38
C PHE A 238 23.57 40.48 -23.40
N GLN A 239 24.71 39.96 -22.93
CA GLN A 239 25.62 39.16 -23.74
C GLN A 239 25.25 37.68 -23.71
N VAL A 240 24.88 37.13 -24.88
CA VAL A 240 24.74 35.69 -25.06
C VAL A 240 26.11 35.04 -24.95
N THR A 241 26.38 34.43 -23.79
CA THR A 241 27.68 33.81 -23.46
C THR A 241 27.71 32.31 -23.80
N ARG A 242 26.60 31.73 -24.26
CA ARG A 242 26.37 30.30 -24.45
C ARG A 242 25.89 30.02 -25.88
N GLY A 243 26.41 28.96 -26.51
CA GLY A 243 25.96 28.51 -27.84
C GLY A 243 24.54 27.94 -27.85
N ALA A 244 24.00 27.61 -29.02
CA ALA A 244 22.62 27.18 -29.19
C ALA A 244 22.28 25.92 -28.39
N THR A 245 23.18 24.94 -28.34
CA THR A 245 23.03 23.72 -27.54
C THR A 245 22.81 24.04 -26.06
N ALA A 246 23.59 24.96 -25.51
CA ALA A 246 23.49 25.33 -24.09
C ALA A 246 22.25 26.18 -23.78
N LEU A 247 21.70 26.90 -24.75
CA LEU A 247 20.40 27.57 -24.64
C LEU A 247 19.24 26.57 -24.69
N ILE A 248 19.33 25.56 -25.55
CA ILE A 248 18.39 24.44 -25.58
C ILE A 248 18.40 23.69 -24.24
N ASP A 249 19.58 23.34 -23.73
CA ASP A 249 19.71 22.66 -22.42
C ASP A 249 19.10 23.49 -21.29
N ALA A 250 19.35 24.81 -21.29
CA ALA A 250 18.76 25.71 -20.31
C ALA A 250 17.24 25.75 -20.41
N ARG A 251 16.68 25.83 -21.62
CA ARG A 251 15.23 25.83 -21.83
C ARG A 251 14.57 24.51 -21.44
N VAL A 252 15.19 23.38 -21.78
CA VAL A 252 14.72 22.07 -21.35
C VAL A 252 14.75 21.97 -19.82
N GLY A 253 15.79 22.48 -19.16
CA GLY A 253 15.85 22.55 -17.70
C GLY A 253 14.72 23.40 -17.09
N GLU A 254 14.37 24.54 -17.70
CA GLU A 254 13.22 25.35 -17.29
C GLU A 254 11.88 24.61 -17.43
N ILE A 255 11.69 23.88 -18.55
CA ILE A 255 10.49 23.07 -18.77
C ILE A 255 10.42 21.92 -17.76
N ASP A 256 11.52 21.19 -17.55
CA ASP A 256 11.60 20.08 -16.58
C ASP A 256 11.33 20.56 -15.14
N ALA A 257 11.83 21.76 -14.77
CA ALA A 257 11.54 22.38 -13.47
C ALA A 257 10.07 22.80 -13.34
N ALA A 258 9.45 23.30 -14.41
CA ALA A 258 8.03 23.64 -14.42
C ALA A 258 7.14 22.39 -14.32
N LEU A 259 7.43 21.37 -15.13
CA LEU A 259 6.79 20.06 -15.07
C LEU A 259 6.91 19.45 -13.67
N SER A 260 8.10 19.50 -13.06
CA SER A 260 8.33 18.96 -11.71
C SER A 260 7.48 19.64 -10.64
N ARG A 261 7.32 20.98 -10.69
CA ARG A 261 6.46 21.71 -9.75
C ARG A 261 4.99 21.30 -9.86
N GLN A 262 4.46 21.26 -11.08
CA GLN A 262 3.07 20.90 -11.30
C GLN A 262 2.79 19.43 -11.01
N LEU A 263 3.71 18.55 -11.40
CA LEU A 263 3.60 17.12 -11.14
C LEU A 263 3.66 16.83 -9.63
N SER A 264 4.54 17.49 -8.89
CA SER A 264 4.56 17.41 -7.42
C SER A 264 3.21 17.83 -6.83
N ALA A 265 2.61 18.93 -7.30
CA ALA A 265 1.29 19.37 -6.82
C ALA A 265 0.17 18.34 -7.09
N ILE A 266 0.21 17.62 -8.22
CA ILE A 266 -0.74 16.54 -8.52
C ILE A 266 -0.48 15.33 -7.61
N MET A 267 0.78 14.90 -7.50
CA MET A 267 1.15 13.72 -6.74
C MET A 267 0.99 13.89 -5.22
N HIS A 268 1.03 15.13 -4.73
CA HIS A 268 0.80 15.48 -3.32
C HIS A 268 -0.66 15.81 -3.01
N ALA A 269 -1.57 15.72 -3.98
CA ALA A 269 -2.99 15.87 -3.73
C ALA A 269 -3.52 14.68 -2.90
N GLU A 270 -4.34 14.96 -1.89
CA GLU A 270 -4.83 13.95 -0.94
C GLU A 270 -5.57 12.79 -1.62
N ASN A 271 -6.40 13.09 -2.63
CA ASN A 271 -7.13 12.06 -3.38
C ASN A 271 -6.20 11.18 -4.23
N PHE A 272 -5.13 11.76 -4.81
CA PHE A 272 -4.10 11.02 -5.54
C PHE A 272 -3.28 10.13 -4.60
N GLN A 273 -2.76 10.70 -3.50
CA GLN A 273 -1.95 9.95 -2.53
C GLN A 273 -2.73 8.80 -1.91
N THR A 274 -4.00 9.00 -1.58
CA THR A 274 -4.83 7.95 -0.96
C THR A 274 -4.99 6.74 -1.88
N ILE A 275 -5.27 6.96 -3.17
CA ILE A 275 -5.44 5.86 -4.12
C ILE A 275 -4.11 5.21 -4.49
N GLU A 276 -3.03 5.99 -4.65
CA GLU A 276 -1.68 5.46 -4.86
C GLU A 276 -1.24 4.62 -3.67
N ALA A 277 -1.45 5.10 -2.44
CA ALA A 277 -1.11 4.38 -1.20
C ALA A 277 -1.91 3.09 -1.05
N THR A 278 -3.20 3.11 -1.40
CA THR A 278 -4.06 1.92 -1.34
C THR A 278 -3.58 0.84 -2.32
N TRP A 279 -3.34 1.21 -3.59
CA TRP A 279 -2.88 0.26 -4.60
C TRP A 279 -1.45 -0.21 -4.38
N ARG A 280 -0.53 0.68 -3.98
CA ARG A 280 0.85 0.26 -3.65
C ARG A 280 0.91 -0.56 -2.37
N GLY A 281 0.06 -0.29 -1.38
CA GLY A 281 -0.09 -1.13 -0.18
C GLY A 281 -0.61 -2.52 -0.51
N MET A 282 -1.64 -2.61 -1.37
CA MET A 282 -2.13 -3.87 -1.92
C MET A 282 -1.03 -4.60 -2.70
N PHE A 283 -0.30 -3.89 -3.56
CA PHE A 283 0.82 -4.44 -4.33
C PHE A 283 1.92 -4.99 -3.40
N TYR A 284 2.23 -4.29 -2.30
CA TYR A 284 3.17 -4.76 -1.28
C TYR A 284 2.74 -6.12 -0.71
N LEU A 285 1.45 -6.28 -0.37
CA LEU A 285 0.91 -7.54 0.15
C LEU A 285 0.95 -8.66 -0.91
N VAL A 286 0.47 -8.38 -2.13
CA VAL A 286 0.36 -9.37 -3.22
C VAL A 286 1.75 -9.83 -3.71
N SER A 287 2.67 -8.89 -3.91
CA SER A 287 4.03 -9.17 -4.41
C SER A 287 4.91 -9.94 -3.43
N ARG A 288 4.56 -9.95 -2.13
CA ARG A 288 5.29 -10.67 -1.08
C ARG A 288 4.60 -11.92 -0.57
N THR A 289 3.30 -12.07 -0.82
CA THR A 289 2.56 -13.29 -0.46
C THR A 289 2.83 -14.40 -1.47
N GLU A 290 3.09 -15.63 -1.00
CA GLU A 290 3.20 -16.85 -1.82
C GLU A 290 1.78 -17.39 -2.13
N THR A 291 1.03 -16.71 -3.02
CA THR A 291 -0.33 -17.13 -3.39
C THR A 291 -0.35 -18.46 -4.14
N GLY A 292 -1.44 -19.23 -3.98
CA GLY A 292 -1.62 -20.52 -4.63
C GLY A 292 -2.93 -21.19 -4.22
N THR A 293 -3.00 -22.52 -4.33
CA THR A 293 -4.21 -23.27 -3.97
C THR A 293 -4.57 -23.16 -2.48
N MET A 294 -3.54 -23.09 -1.62
CA MET A 294 -3.68 -23.07 -0.16
C MET A 294 -3.68 -21.67 0.46
N LEU A 295 -3.25 -20.64 -0.25
CA LEU A 295 -3.17 -19.27 0.26
C LEU A 295 -3.73 -18.33 -0.81
N LYS A 296 -4.88 -17.72 -0.51
CA LYS A 296 -5.61 -16.87 -1.46
C LYS A 296 -5.83 -15.49 -0.88
N LEU A 297 -5.71 -14.47 -1.73
CA LEU A 297 -6.11 -13.12 -1.42
C LEU A 297 -7.37 -12.82 -2.24
N ARG A 298 -8.40 -12.28 -1.59
CA ARG A 298 -9.65 -11.89 -2.22
C ARG A 298 -9.94 -10.45 -1.88
N VAL A 299 -10.15 -9.58 -2.84
CA VAL A 299 -10.50 -8.19 -2.56
C VAL A 299 -11.96 -7.90 -2.84
N PHE A 300 -12.48 -6.94 -2.09
CA PHE A 300 -13.81 -6.38 -2.24
C PHE A 300 -13.71 -4.86 -2.30
N ASN A 301 -14.12 -4.31 -3.45
CA ASN A 301 -14.12 -2.87 -3.67
C ASN A 301 -15.36 -2.23 -3.03
N ALA A 302 -15.14 -1.53 -1.93
CA ALA A 302 -16.18 -0.78 -1.24
C ALA A 302 -15.58 0.38 -0.45
N THR A 303 -16.34 1.44 -0.27
CA THR A 303 -15.95 2.48 0.67
C THR A 303 -16.37 2.09 2.09
N ARG A 304 -15.67 2.62 3.09
CA ARG A 304 -16.03 2.44 4.50
C ARG A 304 -17.47 2.84 4.80
N GLN A 305 -17.95 3.93 4.19
CA GLN A 305 -19.32 4.44 4.36
C GLN A 305 -20.37 3.49 3.76
N GLU A 306 -20.10 2.88 2.60
CA GLU A 306 -21.00 1.89 1.99
C GLU A 306 -21.16 0.66 2.90
N LEU A 307 -20.04 0.17 3.43
CA LEU A 307 -20.02 -0.97 4.34
C LEU A 307 -20.76 -0.66 5.65
N LEU A 308 -20.54 0.52 6.24
CA LEU A 308 -21.26 0.95 7.46
C LEU A 308 -22.76 1.00 7.22
N LYS A 309 -23.19 1.65 6.14
CA LYS A 309 -24.61 1.81 5.80
C LYS A 309 -25.31 0.46 5.57
N ASP A 310 -24.62 -0.51 4.98
CA ASP A 310 -25.15 -1.87 4.81
C ASP A 310 -25.36 -2.56 6.16
N MET A 311 -24.37 -2.48 7.06
CA MET A 311 -24.45 -3.08 8.40
C MET A 311 -25.50 -2.39 9.30
N GLU A 312 -25.68 -1.06 9.19
CA GLU A 312 -26.68 -0.32 9.95
C GLU A 312 -28.11 -0.52 9.41
N LYS A 313 -28.26 -0.81 8.11
CA LYS A 313 -29.56 -1.09 7.50
C LYS A 313 -30.10 -2.48 7.88
N ALA A 314 -29.20 -3.42 8.20
CA ALA A 314 -29.59 -4.74 8.63
C ALA A 314 -30.19 -4.70 10.04
N VAL A 315 -31.33 -5.35 10.25
CA VAL A 315 -31.98 -5.41 11.58
C VAL A 315 -31.10 -6.18 12.56
N GLU A 316 -30.53 -7.27 12.08
CA GLU A 316 -29.53 -8.09 12.77
C GLU A 316 -28.28 -8.19 11.89
N PHE A 317 -27.11 -8.36 12.50
CA PHE A 317 -25.83 -8.31 11.79
C PHE A 317 -25.68 -9.44 10.77
N ASP A 318 -26.35 -10.57 10.98
CA ASP A 318 -26.35 -11.74 10.11
C ASP A 318 -27.13 -11.56 8.80
N GLN A 319 -27.95 -10.51 8.71
CA GLN A 319 -28.68 -10.17 7.48
C GLN A 319 -27.90 -9.20 6.58
N SER A 320 -26.77 -8.66 7.06
CA SER A 320 -25.93 -7.74 6.30
C SER A 320 -25.29 -8.42 5.08
N THR A 321 -25.01 -7.65 4.03
CA THR A 321 -24.37 -8.16 2.82
C THR A 321 -22.97 -8.68 3.13
N ILE A 322 -22.23 -7.98 3.99
CA ILE A 322 -20.91 -8.41 4.47
C ILE A 322 -20.97 -9.77 5.16
N PHE A 323 -21.94 -9.99 6.06
CA PHE A 323 -22.07 -11.28 6.73
C PHE A 323 -22.37 -12.40 5.73
N LYS A 324 -23.24 -12.15 4.75
CA LYS A 324 -23.53 -13.13 3.71
C LYS A 324 -22.30 -13.48 2.87
N LEU A 325 -21.48 -12.50 2.54
CA LEU A 325 -20.25 -12.69 1.78
C LEU A 325 -19.17 -13.46 2.56
N ILE A 326 -19.01 -13.18 3.86
CA ILE A 326 -17.93 -13.77 4.68
C ILE A 326 -18.37 -15.10 5.31
N TYR A 327 -19.56 -15.12 5.92
CA TYR A 327 -20.08 -16.27 6.65
C TYR A 327 -20.90 -17.18 5.73
N GLU A 328 -22.04 -16.73 5.20
CA GLU A 328 -22.98 -17.64 4.50
C GLU A 328 -22.39 -18.26 3.24
N ALA A 329 -21.80 -17.44 2.36
CA ALA A 329 -21.27 -17.88 1.06
C ALA A 329 -20.12 -18.89 1.20
N GLU A 330 -19.38 -18.85 2.32
CA GLU A 330 -18.20 -19.67 2.53
C GLU A 330 -18.33 -20.53 3.79
N TYR A 331 -18.07 -19.97 4.98
CA TYR A 331 -17.98 -20.74 6.23
C TYR A 331 -19.28 -21.51 6.58
N GLY A 332 -20.44 -20.92 6.28
CA GLY A 332 -21.77 -21.47 6.48
C GLY A 332 -22.16 -22.53 5.44
N THR A 333 -21.62 -22.46 4.23
CA THR A 333 -21.98 -23.32 3.10
C THR A 333 -21.17 -24.62 3.09
N TYR A 334 -21.83 -25.73 2.74
CA TYR A 334 -21.17 -27.03 2.58
C TYR A 334 -20.18 -27.00 1.40
N GLY A 335 -18.92 -27.39 1.66
CA GLY A 335 -17.84 -27.31 0.66
C GLY A 335 -17.24 -25.91 0.46
N GLY A 336 -17.72 -24.88 1.18
CA GLY A 336 -17.12 -23.55 1.18
C GLY A 336 -15.79 -23.48 1.94
N ALA A 337 -15.01 -22.43 1.65
CA ALA A 337 -13.69 -22.22 2.22
C ALA A 337 -13.67 -20.97 3.13
N PRO A 338 -13.55 -21.11 4.45
CA PRO A 338 -13.70 -19.98 5.37
C PRO A 338 -12.60 -18.93 5.20
N TYR A 339 -12.99 -17.66 5.31
CA TYR A 339 -12.05 -16.56 5.47
C TYR A 339 -11.30 -16.73 6.79
N SER A 340 -9.97 -16.65 6.73
CA SER A 340 -9.10 -16.82 7.89
C SER A 340 -8.66 -15.49 8.50
N LEU A 341 -8.62 -14.44 7.69
CA LEU A 341 -8.27 -13.07 8.09
C LEU A 341 -9.07 -12.09 7.24
N LEU A 342 -9.55 -11.01 7.86
CA LEU A 342 -10.15 -9.87 7.18
C LEU A 342 -9.20 -8.67 7.30
N LEU A 343 -8.90 -8.02 6.20
CA LEU A 343 -8.00 -6.87 6.13
C LEU A 343 -8.80 -5.65 5.66
N GLY A 344 -8.87 -4.61 6.48
CA GLY A 344 -9.41 -3.30 6.10
C GLY A 344 -8.29 -2.38 5.62
N GLY A 345 -8.31 -2.01 4.36
CA GLY A 345 -7.53 -0.91 3.79
C GLY A 345 -8.06 0.46 4.20
N TYR A 346 -8.48 0.61 5.47
CA TYR A 346 -9.03 1.83 6.06
C TYR A 346 -8.31 2.15 7.36
N GLU A 347 -8.50 3.39 7.81
CA GLU A 347 -8.04 3.90 9.10
C GLU A 347 -9.25 4.18 10.01
N PHE A 348 -9.08 3.95 11.31
CA PHE A 348 -10.13 4.11 12.31
C PHE A 348 -9.72 5.04 13.44
N GLY A 349 -10.55 6.07 13.67
CA GLY A 349 -10.52 6.97 14.80
C GLY A 349 -11.25 6.41 16.03
N GLY A 350 -11.24 7.21 17.10
CA GLY A 350 -11.75 6.82 18.42
C GLY A 350 -13.21 7.20 18.73
N ALA A 351 -13.96 7.77 17.78
CA ALA A 351 -15.31 8.27 18.03
C ALA A 351 -16.24 8.18 16.80
N GLY A 352 -17.55 8.18 17.02
CA GLY A 352 -18.55 8.42 15.98
C GLY A 352 -18.74 7.25 15.04
N GLU A 353 -18.68 7.50 13.72
CA GLU A 353 -18.93 6.47 12.69
C GLU A 353 -17.92 5.32 12.76
N ASP A 354 -16.67 5.62 13.13
CA ASP A 354 -15.58 4.66 13.16
C ASP A 354 -15.81 3.59 14.24
N ILE A 355 -16.27 3.99 15.43
CA ILE A 355 -16.61 3.05 16.49
C ILE A 355 -17.86 2.23 16.15
N ARG A 356 -18.86 2.83 15.51
CA ARG A 356 -20.04 2.09 15.04
C ARG A 356 -19.65 1.03 14.01
N PHE A 357 -18.78 1.37 13.06
CA PHE A 357 -18.22 0.42 12.12
C PHE A 357 -17.49 -0.71 12.84
N LEU A 358 -16.54 -0.37 13.74
CA LEU A 358 -15.75 -1.36 14.47
C LEU A 358 -16.65 -2.32 15.28
N ARG A 359 -17.69 -1.81 15.95
CA ARG A 359 -18.66 -2.66 16.67
C ARG A 359 -19.35 -3.65 15.74
N LYS A 360 -19.83 -3.20 14.57
CA LYS A 360 -20.56 -4.06 13.62
C LYS A 360 -19.67 -5.07 12.92
N ILE A 361 -18.49 -4.67 12.44
CA ILE A 361 -17.55 -5.61 11.81
C ILE A 361 -17.03 -6.64 12.80
N THR A 362 -16.92 -6.27 14.09
CA THR A 362 -16.50 -7.18 15.16
C THR A 362 -17.49 -8.33 15.34
N GLU A 363 -18.81 -8.06 15.30
CA GLU A 363 -19.85 -9.10 15.38
C GLU A 363 -19.70 -10.12 14.24
N VAL A 364 -19.45 -9.64 13.01
CA VAL A 364 -19.21 -10.50 11.85
C VAL A 364 -17.91 -11.28 11.96
N ALA A 365 -16.82 -10.62 12.36
CA ALA A 365 -15.49 -11.22 12.52
C ALA A 365 -15.51 -12.34 13.59
N ALA A 366 -16.20 -12.11 14.71
CA ALA A 366 -16.37 -13.08 15.78
C ALA A 366 -17.19 -14.30 15.32
N ALA A 367 -18.31 -14.08 14.61
CA ALA A 367 -19.15 -15.16 14.09
C ALA A 367 -18.42 -16.02 13.05
N ALA A 368 -17.65 -15.39 12.15
CA ALA A 368 -16.87 -16.10 11.13
C ALA A 368 -15.54 -16.67 11.65
N HIS A 369 -15.16 -16.37 12.89
CA HIS A 369 -13.82 -16.62 13.44
C HIS A 369 -12.71 -16.08 12.50
N ALA A 370 -12.90 -14.90 11.93
CA ALA A 370 -11.97 -14.27 11.00
C ALA A 370 -11.56 -12.90 11.55
N PRO A 371 -10.40 -12.77 12.23
CA PRO A 371 -9.98 -11.51 12.83
C PRO A 371 -9.89 -10.39 11.77
N PHE A 372 -10.37 -9.21 12.14
CA PHE A 372 -10.31 -7.99 11.35
C PHE A 372 -9.08 -7.15 11.73
N LEU A 373 -8.29 -6.82 10.72
CA LEU A 373 -7.05 -6.07 10.83
C LEU A 373 -7.16 -4.77 10.05
N ALA A 374 -6.83 -3.64 10.65
CA ALA A 374 -6.83 -2.33 9.98
C ALA A 374 -5.78 -1.38 10.60
N ALA A 375 -5.67 -0.15 10.11
CA ALA A 375 -4.81 0.87 10.71
C ALA A 375 -5.57 1.71 11.74
N ALA A 376 -4.85 2.17 12.77
CA ALA A 376 -5.34 3.25 13.62
C ALA A 376 -5.17 4.59 12.88
N ASP A 377 -6.09 5.52 13.09
CA ASP A 377 -5.94 6.90 12.63
C ASP A 377 -5.16 7.72 13.68
N PRO A 378 -4.23 8.63 13.32
CA PRO A 378 -3.55 9.51 14.28
C PRO A 378 -4.50 10.30 15.19
N ARG A 379 -5.70 10.66 14.70
CA ARG A 379 -6.74 11.39 15.44
C ARG A 379 -7.25 10.63 16.65
N LEU A 380 -7.13 9.30 16.66
CA LEU A 380 -7.45 8.47 17.81
C LEU A 380 -6.58 8.82 19.03
N PHE A 381 -5.37 9.34 18.81
CA PHE A 381 -4.46 9.83 19.85
C PHE A 381 -4.54 11.35 20.04
N GLY A 382 -5.51 12.03 19.41
CA GLY A 382 -5.60 13.50 19.40
C GLY A 382 -4.45 14.17 18.65
N LEU A 383 -3.89 13.49 17.64
CA LEU A 383 -2.76 13.96 16.84
C LEU A 383 -3.18 14.20 15.38
N ASP A 384 -2.53 15.14 14.71
CA ASP A 384 -2.70 15.36 13.26
C ASP A 384 -1.88 14.38 12.40
N GLY A 385 -0.95 13.63 13.00
CA GLY A 385 0.02 12.77 12.36
C GLY A 385 0.90 12.04 13.38
N TYR A 386 1.53 10.92 13.00
CA TYR A 386 2.33 10.14 13.95
C TYR A 386 3.70 10.76 14.24
N ASP A 387 4.15 11.76 13.47
CA ASP A 387 5.34 12.57 13.76
C ASP A 387 5.31 13.17 15.17
N LYS A 388 4.10 13.47 15.67
CA LYS A 388 3.86 14.05 17.00
C LYS A 388 3.70 13.00 18.10
N LEU A 389 3.79 11.70 17.83
CA LEU A 389 3.54 10.62 18.80
C LEU A 389 4.51 10.66 19.99
N ALA A 390 5.69 11.26 19.83
CA ALA A 390 6.64 11.44 20.92
C ALA A 390 6.20 12.52 21.94
N LYS A 391 5.33 13.47 21.55
CA LYS A 391 4.99 14.66 22.35
C LYS A 391 4.19 14.35 23.63
N PRO A 392 3.11 13.53 23.62
CA PRO A 392 2.28 13.34 24.81
C PRO A 392 3.01 12.48 25.83
N ARG A 393 3.32 12.99 27.02
CA ARG A 393 4.11 12.25 28.04
C ARG A 393 3.51 10.89 28.43
N ASP A 394 2.20 10.77 28.38
CA ASP A 394 1.41 9.61 28.81
C ASP A 394 0.23 9.47 27.84
N LEU A 395 0.26 8.41 27.03
CA LEU A 395 -0.79 8.09 26.05
C LEU A 395 -2.04 7.56 26.75
N ALA A 396 -1.90 6.84 27.86
CA ALA A 396 -3.05 6.26 28.55
C ALA A 396 -4.03 7.35 29.04
N LYS A 397 -3.51 8.49 29.48
CA LYS A 397 -4.33 9.65 29.86
C LYS A 397 -5.18 10.22 28.73
N ILE A 398 -4.72 10.12 27.47
CA ILE A 398 -5.51 10.58 26.31
C ILE A 398 -6.80 9.74 26.25
N PHE A 399 -6.66 8.42 26.41
CA PHE A 399 -7.77 7.47 26.40
C PHE A 399 -8.69 7.56 27.61
N GLU A 400 -8.34 8.30 28.66
CA GLU A 400 -9.22 8.60 29.80
C GLU A 400 -10.14 9.81 29.53
N GLY A 401 -9.88 10.59 28.48
CA GLY A 401 -10.68 11.76 28.09
C GLY A 401 -12.15 11.42 27.79
N ALA A 402 -13.05 12.39 27.98
CA ALA A 402 -14.48 12.19 27.76
C ALA A 402 -14.82 11.80 26.30
N ASP A 403 -14.06 12.34 25.34
CA ASP A 403 -14.28 12.15 23.90
C ASP A 403 -14.06 10.69 23.43
N LEU A 404 -13.28 9.90 24.19
CA LEU A 404 -12.97 8.49 23.87
C LEU A 404 -13.81 7.50 24.69
N GLY A 405 -14.96 7.93 25.21
CA GLY A 405 -15.91 7.07 25.94
C GLY A 405 -16.35 5.86 25.12
N GLU A 406 -16.78 6.08 23.87
CA GLU A 406 -17.26 5.00 22.98
C GLU A 406 -16.16 3.98 22.67
N TRP A 407 -14.91 4.44 22.50
CA TRP A 407 -13.74 3.59 22.31
C TRP A 407 -13.46 2.72 23.54
N ARG A 408 -13.45 3.30 24.75
CA ARG A 408 -13.26 2.53 25.98
C ARG A 408 -14.31 1.44 26.16
N GLU A 409 -15.57 1.75 25.87
CA GLU A 409 -16.65 0.77 25.92
C GLU A 409 -16.48 -0.33 24.86
N PHE A 410 -16.06 0.03 23.64
CA PHE A 410 -15.78 -0.93 22.58
C PHE A 410 -14.70 -1.94 23.03
N ARG A 411 -13.60 -1.47 23.62
CA ARG A 411 -12.52 -2.32 24.13
C ARG A 411 -12.98 -3.29 25.24
N GLN A 412 -14.04 -2.96 25.99
CA GLN A 412 -14.58 -3.82 27.04
C GLN A 412 -15.45 -4.96 26.50
N LEU A 413 -15.93 -4.86 25.26
CA LEU A 413 -16.69 -5.92 24.60
C LEU A 413 -15.82 -7.16 24.45
N GLU A 414 -16.42 -8.33 24.65
CA GLU A 414 -15.70 -9.60 24.53
C GLU A 414 -15.18 -9.84 23.11
N ASP A 415 -15.99 -9.51 22.11
CA ASP A 415 -15.69 -9.76 20.71
C ASP A 415 -14.63 -8.82 20.12
N SER A 416 -14.31 -7.69 20.80
CA SER A 416 -13.24 -6.76 20.36
C SER A 416 -11.86 -7.43 20.21
N ARG A 417 -11.69 -8.64 20.77
CA ARG A 417 -10.51 -9.50 20.55
C ARG A 417 -10.32 -9.93 19.10
N TYR A 418 -11.35 -9.82 18.27
CA TYR A 418 -11.24 -10.10 16.84
C TYR A 418 -10.80 -8.86 16.04
N VAL A 419 -10.62 -7.69 16.65
CA VAL A 419 -10.13 -6.49 15.97
C VAL A 419 -8.73 -6.13 16.44
N SER A 420 -7.83 -5.88 15.50
CA SER A 420 -6.48 -5.36 15.75
C SER A 420 -6.22 -4.12 14.91
N LEU A 421 -5.67 -3.08 15.53
CA LEU A 421 -5.30 -1.83 14.85
C LEU A 421 -3.78 -1.65 14.86
N VAL A 422 -3.21 -1.35 13.70
CA VAL A 422 -1.76 -1.24 13.47
C VAL A 422 -1.36 0.22 13.26
N LEU A 423 -0.18 0.59 13.75
CA LEU A 423 0.45 1.89 13.52
C LEU A 423 1.98 1.78 13.52
N PRO A 424 2.73 2.82 13.11
CA PRO A 424 2.30 3.98 12.33
C PRO A 424 2.30 3.64 10.83
N HIS A 425 2.01 4.61 9.96
CA HIS A 425 2.15 4.40 8.52
C HIS A 425 3.60 4.13 8.11
N VAL A 426 3.75 3.46 6.97
CA VAL A 426 5.02 2.98 6.41
C VAL A 426 5.26 3.59 5.04
N LEU A 427 6.49 4.00 4.76
CA LEU A 427 6.86 4.56 3.46
C LEU A 427 6.76 3.47 2.38
N LEU A 428 5.91 3.71 1.36
CA LEU A 428 5.70 2.75 0.28
C LEU A 428 6.65 2.96 -0.91
N ARG A 429 7.02 4.22 -1.18
CA ARG A 429 7.82 4.62 -2.34
C ARG A 429 8.86 5.67 -1.91
N LEU A 430 10.05 5.61 -2.51
CA LEU A 430 11.04 6.69 -2.39
C LEU A 430 10.61 7.91 -3.20
N PRO A 431 10.82 9.14 -2.69
CA PRO A 431 10.62 10.34 -3.49
C PRO A 431 11.42 10.29 -4.79
N TYR A 432 10.82 10.73 -5.90
CA TYR A 432 11.51 10.75 -7.19
C TYR A 432 12.62 11.81 -7.20
N GLY A 433 13.76 11.43 -7.76
CA GLY A 433 14.93 12.31 -7.87
C GLY A 433 16.13 11.56 -8.42
N GLU A 434 17.05 12.30 -9.02
CA GLU A 434 18.23 11.74 -9.71
C GLU A 434 19.10 10.86 -8.79
N LYS A 435 19.23 11.24 -7.52
CA LYS A 435 20.02 10.51 -6.51
C LYS A 435 19.23 9.39 -5.81
N THR A 436 17.91 9.37 -5.95
CA THR A 436 17.01 8.46 -5.23
C THR A 436 16.35 7.48 -6.19
N LEU A 437 15.16 7.83 -6.69
CA LEU A 437 14.41 7.06 -7.65
C LEU A 437 14.28 7.90 -8.93
N PRO A 438 15.12 7.67 -9.96
CA PRO A 438 15.02 8.42 -11.20
C PRO A 438 13.72 8.05 -11.93
N ALA A 439 13.03 9.05 -12.48
CA ALA A 439 11.90 8.82 -13.35
C ALA A 439 12.38 8.53 -14.78
N GLU A 440 11.85 7.50 -15.43
CA GLU A 440 12.20 7.19 -16.82
C GLU A 440 11.58 8.24 -17.76
N GLY A 441 12.35 8.72 -18.75
CA GLY A 441 11.90 9.64 -19.79
C GLY A 441 11.79 11.13 -19.40
N ILE A 442 11.67 11.45 -18.10
CA ILE A 442 11.57 12.83 -17.60
C ILE A 442 12.54 13.08 -16.44
N ASN A 443 13.19 14.26 -16.44
CA ASN A 443 13.98 14.68 -15.28
C ASN A 443 13.06 15.26 -14.21
N PHE A 444 12.50 14.38 -13.38
CA PHE A 444 11.59 14.75 -12.30
C PHE A 444 12.32 14.77 -10.95
N ALA A 445 12.27 15.92 -10.29
CA ALA A 445 12.65 16.06 -8.89
C ALA A 445 11.41 16.37 -8.07
N GLU A 446 10.97 15.40 -7.26
CA GLU A 446 9.81 15.54 -6.40
C GLU A 446 10.12 16.51 -5.25
N ASP A 447 9.27 17.52 -5.04
CA ASP A 447 9.45 18.51 -3.98
C ASP A 447 9.08 17.93 -2.60
N VAL A 448 10.00 17.17 -2.00
CA VAL A 448 9.88 16.68 -0.62
C VAL A 448 10.72 17.54 0.33
N ALA A 449 10.09 18.55 0.93
CA ALA A 449 10.71 19.28 2.03
C ALA A 449 10.82 18.35 3.25
N ALA A 450 12.03 18.15 3.79
CA ALA A 450 12.28 17.24 4.91
C ALA A 450 11.46 17.53 6.19
N GLN A 451 10.82 18.70 6.28
CA GLN A 451 9.96 19.09 7.40
C GLN A 451 8.47 18.75 7.21
N ASP A 452 8.02 18.52 5.96
CA ASP A 452 6.61 18.22 5.69
C ASP A 452 6.43 16.73 5.37
N ASN A 453 6.11 15.97 6.40
CA ASN A 453 5.91 14.52 6.27
C ASN A 453 4.75 14.17 5.34
N ARG A 454 3.77 15.07 5.09
CA ARG A 454 2.59 14.76 4.26
C ARG A 454 2.92 14.56 2.79
N LYS A 455 4.07 15.08 2.33
CA LYS A 455 4.50 14.94 0.94
C LYS A 455 5.02 13.54 0.60
N PHE A 456 5.38 12.74 1.60
CA PHE A 456 5.79 11.36 1.39
C PHE A 456 4.58 10.44 1.17
N LEU A 457 4.79 9.38 0.38
CA LEU A 457 3.75 8.37 0.15
C LEU A 457 3.71 7.35 1.30
N TRP A 458 2.91 7.69 2.30
CA TRP A 458 2.63 6.83 3.44
C TRP A 458 1.57 5.78 3.12
N GLY A 459 1.81 4.55 3.56
CA GLY A 459 0.94 3.41 3.38
C GLY A 459 0.42 2.85 4.70
N ASN A 460 -0.74 2.21 4.61
CA ASN A 460 -1.37 1.54 5.73
C ASN A 460 -0.54 0.32 6.20
N ALA A 461 -0.10 0.35 7.47
CA ALA A 461 0.72 -0.71 8.07
C ALA A 461 0.00 -2.05 8.25
N ALA A 462 -1.33 -2.08 8.16
CA ALA A 462 -2.11 -3.31 8.18
C ALA A 462 -1.73 -4.25 7.04
N TYR A 463 -1.41 -3.72 5.84
CA TYR A 463 -0.88 -4.52 4.72
C TYR A 463 0.45 -5.19 5.08
N VAL A 464 1.30 -4.50 5.83
CA VAL A 464 2.62 -5.01 6.26
C VAL A 464 2.45 -6.13 7.30
N LEU A 465 1.56 -5.97 8.27
CA LEU A 465 1.28 -7.05 9.23
C LEU A 465 0.56 -8.23 8.58
N ALA A 466 -0.39 -7.98 7.68
CA ALA A 466 -1.04 -9.03 6.90
C ALA A 466 -0.02 -9.86 6.11
N GLU A 467 0.99 -9.22 5.53
CA GLU A 467 2.09 -9.89 4.83
C GLU A 467 2.94 -10.75 5.77
N ARG A 468 3.17 -10.32 7.03
CA ARG A 468 3.82 -11.19 8.04
C ARG A 468 2.96 -12.40 8.40
N ILE A 469 1.63 -12.23 8.49
CA ILE A 469 0.68 -13.33 8.75
C ILE A 469 0.66 -14.33 7.59
N THR A 470 0.60 -13.86 6.34
CA THR A 470 0.60 -14.73 5.16
C THR A 470 1.94 -15.43 4.98
N ASN A 471 3.05 -14.75 5.26
CA ASN A 471 4.38 -15.35 5.28
C ASN A 471 4.51 -16.45 6.37
N ALA A 472 4.01 -16.20 7.59
CA ALA A 472 3.99 -17.21 8.64
C ALA A 472 3.21 -18.46 8.20
N PHE A 473 2.04 -18.28 7.59
CA PHE A 473 1.26 -19.39 7.03
C PHE A 473 2.01 -20.11 5.90
N ALA A 474 2.68 -19.38 5.00
CA ALA A 474 3.45 -19.98 3.92
C ALA A 474 4.64 -20.82 4.44
N LEU A 475 5.27 -20.40 5.54
CA LEU A 475 6.40 -21.12 6.15
C LEU A 475 5.95 -22.32 7.00
N TYR A 476 4.97 -22.12 7.89
CA TYR A 476 4.63 -23.06 8.95
C TYR A 476 3.23 -23.68 8.83
N SER A 477 2.43 -23.25 7.86
CA SER A 477 0.98 -23.59 7.76
C SER A 477 0.14 -23.11 8.95
N TRP A 478 0.72 -22.24 9.78
CA TRP A 478 0.16 -21.62 10.97
C TRP A 478 0.65 -20.18 11.09
N THR A 479 -0.05 -19.37 11.89
CA THR A 479 0.14 -17.91 11.97
C THR A 479 0.67 -17.46 13.33
N ALA A 480 1.28 -18.36 14.11
CA ALA A 480 1.81 -18.03 15.44
C ALA A 480 3.07 -17.15 15.40
N ALA A 481 3.87 -17.25 14.34
CA ALA A 481 5.17 -16.58 14.20
C ALA A 481 5.06 -15.25 13.43
N ILE A 482 4.44 -14.25 14.05
CA ILE A 482 4.16 -12.94 13.42
C ILE A 482 4.71 -11.73 14.20
N ARG A 483 5.44 -11.97 15.30
CA ARG A 483 5.96 -10.92 16.20
C ARG A 483 7.35 -11.27 16.71
N GLY A 484 8.10 -10.26 17.16
CA GLY A 484 9.51 -10.37 17.54
C GLY A 484 10.45 -10.44 16.34
N VAL A 485 11.69 -10.00 16.52
CA VAL A 485 12.71 -10.00 15.45
C VAL A 485 13.01 -11.42 14.97
N GLU A 486 13.27 -12.34 15.90
CA GLU A 486 13.46 -13.76 15.60
C GLU A 486 12.13 -14.50 15.45
N GLY A 487 11.07 -13.98 16.07
CA GLY A 487 9.72 -14.55 16.14
C GLY A 487 8.87 -14.45 14.86
N GLY A 488 9.43 -13.95 13.75
CA GLY A 488 8.75 -13.79 12.46
C GLY A 488 8.09 -12.43 12.24
N GLY A 489 8.22 -11.50 13.19
CA GLY A 489 7.71 -10.12 13.09
C GLY A 489 8.65 -9.13 12.39
N LEU A 490 9.84 -9.56 11.98
CA LEU A 490 10.79 -8.72 11.24
C LEU A 490 10.28 -8.41 9.83
N VAL A 491 10.27 -7.14 9.47
CA VAL A 491 9.96 -6.58 8.16
C VAL A 491 11.25 -6.05 7.54
N GLU A 492 11.58 -6.53 6.34
CA GLU A 492 12.81 -6.18 5.63
C GLU A 492 12.53 -5.51 4.28
N GLY A 493 13.50 -4.75 3.80
CA GLY A 493 13.43 -4.09 2.50
C GLY A 493 12.45 -2.92 2.49
N LEU A 494 12.42 -2.14 3.57
CA LEU A 494 11.70 -0.87 3.60
C LEU A 494 12.50 0.21 2.85
N PRO A 495 11.84 1.15 2.15
CA PRO A 495 12.51 2.24 1.45
C PRO A 495 13.44 3.06 2.35
N GLN A 496 14.67 3.30 1.89
CA GLN A 496 15.70 4.06 2.61
C GLN A 496 15.95 5.40 1.92
N TYR A 497 15.31 6.47 2.41
CA TYR A 497 15.56 7.82 1.91
C TYR A 497 16.68 8.48 2.71
N VAL A 498 17.72 8.97 2.04
CA VAL A 498 18.84 9.68 2.68
C VAL A 498 18.81 11.13 2.23
N PHE A 499 18.79 12.05 3.18
CA PHE A 499 18.77 13.48 2.91
C PHE A 499 19.93 14.19 3.60
N ASP A 500 20.33 15.33 3.03
CA ASP A 500 21.33 16.23 3.60
C ASP A 500 20.61 17.18 4.57
N THR A 501 21.07 17.24 5.82
CA THR A 501 20.55 18.20 6.81
C THR A 501 21.19 19.58 6.61
N ASP A 502 20.58 20.62 7.19
CA ASP A 502 21.16 21.99 7.20
C ASP A 502 22.57 22.03 7.85
N ALA A 503 22.88 21.06 8.70
CA ALA A 503 24.19 20.90 9.33
C ALA A 503 25.22 20.19 8.43
N GLY A 504 24.86 19.82 7.20
CA GLY A 504 25.71 19.12 6.24
C GLY A 504 25.93 17.64 6.56
N THR A 505 25.18 17.07 7.51
CA THR A 505 25.22 15.64 7.81
C THR A 505 24.21 14.89 6.94
N ARG A 506 24.61 13.71 6.46
CA ARG A 506 23.70 12.79 5.75
C ARG A 506 22.99 11.92 6.78
N GLU A 507 21.66 12.03 6.82
CA GLU A 507 20.84 11.25 7.74
C GLU A 507 19.86 10.36 6.97
N LEU A 508 19.64 9.17 7.51
CA LEU A 508 18.63 8.24 7.01
C LEU A 508 17.27 8.67 7.57
N PHE A 509 16.34 8.95 6.68
CA PHE A 509 14.94 9.20 7.02
C PHE A 509 14.28 7.92 7.55
N CYS A 510 13.40 8.09 8.53
CA CYS A 510 12.70 6.96 9.16
C CYS A 510 11.69 6.35 8.16
N PRO A 511 11.79 5.05 7.81
CA PRO A 511 10.83 4.40 6.91
C PRO A 511 9.42 4.23 7.50
N THR A 512 9.28 4.43 8.81
CA THR A 512 8.00 4.60 9.50
C THR A 512 7.82 6.08 9.85
N GLU A 513 6.60 6.61 9.91
CA GLU A 513 6.36 8.06 10.18
C GLU A 513 7.08 8.58 11.44
N VAL A 514 7.30 7.71 12.42
CA VAL A 514 7.98 8.03 13.66
C VAL A 514 8.81 6.85 14.15
N SER A 515 9.90 7.16 14.84
CA SER A 515 10.68 6.18 15.59
C SER A 515 10.04 5.93 16.95
N ILE A 516 9.57 4.70 17.17
CA ILE A 516 8.94 4.27 18.42
C ILE A 516 10.00 3.64 19.33
N THR A 517 10.08 4.08 20.59
CA THR A 517 10.98 3.49 21.60
C THR A 517 10.30 2.32 22.30
N ASP A 518 11.08 1.42 22.91
CA ASP A 518 10.55 0.24 23.62
C ASP A 518 9.50 0.60 24.68
N ARG A 519 9.71 1.72 25.40
CA ARG A 519 8.72 2.22 26.37
C ARG A 519 7.40 2.59 25.70
N ARG A 520 7.45 3.24 24.53
CA ARG A 520 6.25 3.64 23.78
C ARG A 520 5.57 2.47 23.13
N GLU A 521 6.34 1.52 22.60
CA GLU A 521 5.82 0.26 22.06
C GLU A 521 5.01 -0.46 23.14
N LYS A 522 5.57 -0.62 24.35
CA LYS A 522 4.87 -1.25 25.47
C LYS A 522 3.59 -0.51 25.85
N GLU A 523 3.62 0.82 25.91
CA GLU A 523 2.45 1.65 26.23
C GLU A 523 1.34 1.48 25.17
N LEU A 524 1.69 1.47 23.88
CA LEU A 524 0.75 1.22 22.78
C LEU A 524 0.18 -0.20 22.84
N ASN A 525 1.03 -1.18 23.14
CA ASN A 525 0.65 -2.59 23.29
C ASN A 525 -0.36 -2.77 24.44
N ASP A 526 -0.12 -2.16 25.59
CA ASP A 526 -1.05 -2.16 26.74
C ASP A 526 -2.39 -1.45 26.40
N LEU A 527 -2.35 -0.48 25.48
CA LEU A 527 -3.52 0.22 24.95
C LEU A 527 -4.24 -0.54 23.82
N GLY A 528 -3.79 -1.74 23.46
CA GLY A 528 -4.44 -2.60 22.47
C GLY A 528 -4.10 -2.28 21.02
N PHE A 529 -2.90 -1.73 20.78
CA PHE A 529 -2.39 -1.44 19.44
C PHE A 529 -1.17 -2.27 19.09
N ILE A 530 -0.99 -2.55 17.81
CA ILE A 530 0.20 -3.21 17.28
C ILE A 530 1.10 -2.15 16.63
N ALA A 531 2.29 -1.94 17.19
CA ALA A 531 3.22 -0.94 16.70
C ALA A 531 4.33 -1.57 15.84
N LEU A 532 4.62 -0.97 14.67
CA LEU A 532 5.78 -1.28 13.86
C LEU A 532 6.97 -0.40 14.30
N CYS A 533 7.99 -1.03 14.87
CA CYS A 533 9.17 -0.33 15.36
C CYS A 533 10.32 -0.42 14.35
N HIS A 534 10.72 0.72 13.77
CA HIS A 534 11.87 0.80 12.88
C HIS A 534 13.20 0.53 13.62
N CYS A 535 14.09 -0.20 12.95
CA CYS A 535 15.46 -0.43 13.40
C CYS A 535 16.36 0.74 12.97
N LYS A 536 16.76 1.57 13.95
CA LYS A 536 17.56 2.78 13.69
C LYS A 536 18.77 2.52 12.79
N GLY A 537 18.83 3.22 11.67
CA GLY A 537 19.96 3.15 10.72
C GLY A 537 19.87 2.01 9.70
N ALA A 538 18.77 1.25 9.67
CA ALA A 538 18.56 0.15 8.75
C ALA A 538 17.18 0.19 8.10
N GLY A 539 17.05 -0.31 6.88
CA GLY A 539 15.77 -0.44 6.15
C GLY A 539 14.93 -1.62 6.65
N LYS A 540 14.88 -1.80 7.97
CA LYS A 540 14.19 -2.90 8.65
C LYS A 540 13.32 -2.35 9.77
N ALA A 541 12.21 -3.02 10.05
CA ALA A 541 11.34 -2.74 11.19
C ALA A 541 10.83 -4.05 11.78
N ALA A 542 10.30 -4.05 13.00
CA ALA A 542 9.74 -5.26 13.60
C ALA A 542 8.47 -4.95 14.40
N PHE A 543 7.51 -5.87 14.33
CA PHE A 543 6.39 -5.91 15.26
C PHE A 543 6.83 -6.65 16.52
N PHE A 544 6.84 -5.99 17.68
CA PHE A 544 7.18 -6.65 18.95
C PHE A 544 5.94 -7.13 19.70
N GLY A 545 4.89 -6.31 19.74
CA GLY A 545 3.59 -6.64 20.28
C GLY A 545 2.73 -7.52 19.38
N GLY A 546 1.51 -7.78 19.85
CA GLY A 546 0.52 -8.60 19.16
C GLY A 546 -0.85 -8.53 19.83
N GLN A 547 -1.13 -7.43 20.53
CA GLN A 547 -2.38 -7.23 21.24
C GLN A 547 -3.48 -6.80 20.27
N THR A 548 -4.67 -7.28 20.55
CA THR A 548 -5.91 -6.87 19.91
C THR A 548 -6.43 -5.62 20.63
N THR A 549 -7.46 -4.99 20.09
CA THR A 549 -8.08 -3.83 20.73
C THR A 549 -8.77 -4.16 22.05
N ASN A 550 -9.01 -5.43 22.36
CA ASN A 550 -9.63 -5.84 23.61
C ASN A 550 -8.87 -5.34 24.85
N LEU A 551 -9.61 -4.98 25.90
CA LEU A 551 -9.07 -4.74 27.22
C LEU A 551 -9.29 -5.99 28.08
N PRO A 552 -8.22 -6.76 28.41
CA PRO A 552 -8.35 -7.92 29.26
C PRO A 552 -8.96 -7.57 30.62
N LYS A 553 -10.05 -8.25 30.98
CA LYS A 553 -10.68 -8.11 32.30
C LYS A 553 -9.71 -8.56 33.39
N LYS A 554 -9.67 -7.82 34.50
CA LYS A 554 -8.92 -8.20 35.70
C LYS A 554 -9.80 -9.03 36.62
N TYR A 555 -9.28 -10.18 37.01
CA TYR A 555 -9.88 -11.15 37.90
C TYR A 555 -9.07 -11.26 39.19
N ILE A 556 -9.68 -11.91 40.19
CA ILE A 556 -9.05 -12.13 41.49
C ILE A 556 -7.92 -13.17 41.39
N THR A 557 -8.05 -14.17 40.50
CA THR A 557 -7.07 -15.24 40.35
C THR A 557 -6.09 -14.97 39.21
N ASP A 558 -4.84 -15.34 39.43
CA ASP A 558 -3.76 -15.16 38.44
C ASP A 558 -4.01 -15.99 37.17
N ASP A 559 -4.57 -17.20 37.30
CA ASP A 559 -4.91 -18.05 36.15
C ASP A 559 -5.97 -17.40 35.25
N ALA A 560 -7.01 -16.78 35.84
CA ALA A 560 -8.03 -16.08 35.06
C ALA A 560 -7.45 -14.83 34.39
N ASN A 561 -6.55 -14.12 35.07
CA ASN A 561 -5.81 -12.99 34.48
C ASN A 561 -4.93 -13.44 33.29
N ALA A 562 -4.24 -14.57 33.41
CA ALA A 562 -3.42 -15.13 32.34
C ALA A 562 -4.30 -15.50 31.13
N ASN A 563 -5.42 -16.17 31.35
CA ASN A 563 -6.36 -16.57 30.29
C ASN A 563 -6.95 -15.35 29.57
N ALA A 564 -7.32 -14.30 30.32
CA ALA A 564 -7.84 -13.06 29.76
C ALA A 564 -6.81 -12.36 28.87
N ARG A 565 -5.54 -12.34 29.28
CA ARG A 565 -4.44 -11.75 28.50
C ARG A 565 -4.16 -12.53 27.21
N ILE A 566 -4.08 -13.86 27.29
CA ILE A 566 -3.87 -14.73 26.11
C ILE A 566 -5.01 -14.55 25.10
N SER A 567 -6.24 -14.40 25.59
CA SER A 567 -7.42 -14.21 24.76
C SER A 567 -7.49 -12.84 24.06
N ALA A 568 -6.63 -11.89 24.43
CA ALA A 568 -6.54 -10.57 23.80
C ALA A 568 -5.35 -10.46 22.83
N MET A 569 -4.66 -11.54 22.52
CA MET A 569 -3.51 -11.53 21.61
C MET A 569 -3.85 -12.14 20.25
N LEU A 570 -3.54 -11.41 19.19
CA LEU A 570 -3.83 -11.77 17.80
C LEU A 570 -3.23 -13.12 17.37
N PRO A 571 -1.96 -13.48 17.67
CA PRO A 571 -1.41 -14.77 17.27
C PRO A 571 -2.21 -15.97 17.78
N TYR A 572 -2.72 -15.88 19.01
CA TYR A 572 -3.50 -16.94 19.63
C TYR A 572 -4.94 -16.97 19.13
N ILE A 573 -5.54 -15.80 18.87
CA ILE A 573 -6.86 -15.72 18.24
C ILE A 573 -6.82 -16.32 16.83
N LEU A 574 -5.80 -16.01 16.01
CA LEU A 574 -5.66 -16.59 14.68
C LEU A 574 -5.53 -18.12 14.73
N ALA A 575 -4.76 -18.66 15.69
CA ALA A 575 -4.65 -20.10 15.88
C ALA A 575 -5.99 -20.73 16.31
N ALA A 576 -6.67 -20.13 17.29
CA ALA A 576 -7.97 -20.60 17.77
C ALA A 576 -9.05 -20.57 16.69
N SER A 577 -9.11 -19.48 15.92
CA SER A 577 -9.95 -19.31 14.74
C SER A 577 -9.77 -20.45 13.75
N ARG A 578 -8.51 -20.80 13.46
CA ARG A 578 -8.19 -21.89 12.54
C ARG A 578 -8.72 -23.23 13.06
N PHE A 579 -8.55 -23.53 14.34
CA PHE A 579 -9.14 -24.74 14.92
C PHE A 579 -10.67 -24.74 14.83
N ALA A 580 -11.32 -23.60 15.07
CA ALA A 580 -12.78 -23.48 14.93
C ALA A 580 -13.24 -23.78 13.49
N HIS A 581 -12.54 -23.26 12.47
CA HIS A 581 -12.81 -23.55 11.06
C HIS A 581 -12.75 -25.04 10.75
N TYR A 582 -11.69 -25.72 11.16
CA TYR A 582 -11.55 -27.15 10.93
C TYR A 582 -12.59 -27.97 11.70
N ILE A 583 -12.79 -27.70 12.99
CA ILE A 583 -13.79 -28.43 13.79
C ILE A 583 -15.18 -28.29 13.17
N LYS A 584 -15.54 -27.09 12.68
CA LYS A 584 -16.82 -26.86 12.01
C LYS A 584 -16.98 -27.73 10.76
N VAL A 585 -15.97 -27.77 9.88
CA VAL A 585 -16.01 -28.57 8.65
C VAL A 585 -16.04 -30.07 8.97
N ILE A 586 -15.17 -30.52 9.87
CA ILE A 586 -15.10 -31.94 10.28
C ILE A 586 -16.43 -32.41 10.87
N MET A 587 -17.00 -31.63 11.80
CA MET A 587 -18.26 -32.01 12.44
C MET A 587 -19.45 -31.91 11.51
N ARG A 588 -19.44 -30.97 10.55
CA ARG A 588 -20.46 -30.87 9.50
C ARG A 588 -20.51 -32.14 8.65
N ASP A 589 -19.36 -32.68 8.25
CA ASP A 589 -19.27 -33.93 7.47
C ASP A 589 -19.75 -35.16 8.25
N LYS A 590 -19.65 -35.13 9.59
CA LYS A 590 -20.10 -36.23 10.47
C LYS A 590 -21.60 -36.13 10.85
N ILE A 591 -22.32 -35.06 10.47
CA ILE A 591 -23.76 -34.95 10.74
C ILE A 591 -24.51 -36.09 10.04
N GLY A 592 -25.39 -36.77 10.77
CA GLY A 592 -26.15 -37.93 10.28
C GLY A 592 -25.49 -39.29 10.53
N THR A 593 -24.27 -39.31 11.09
CA THR A 593 -23.63 -40.55 11.56
C THR A 593 -24.13 -40.97 12.95
N PHE A 594 -23.99 -42.25 13.29
CA PHE A 594 -24.40 -42.81 14.60
C PHE A 594 -23.35 -42.58 15.71
N LEU A 595 -22.76 -41.38 15.77
CA LEU A 595 -21.75 -41.06 16.79
C LEU A 595 -22.40 -40.68 18.12
N THR A 596 -22.00 -41.36 19.19
CA THR A 596 -22.38 -40.98 20.56
C THR A 596 -21.52 -39.82 21.06
N ARG A 597 -21.97 -39.13 22.12
CA ARG A 597 -21.21 -38.09 22.85
C ARG A 597 -19.74 -38.50 23.08
N GLY A 598 -19.53 -39.70 23.61
CA GLY A 598 -18.19 -40.21 23.92
C GLY A 598 -17.33 -40.50 22.68
N ASN A 599 -17.95 -40.89 21.56
CA ASN A 599 -17.23 -41.07 20.30
C ASN A 599 -16.80 -39.72 19.70
N VAL A 600 -17.68 -38.71 19.72
CA VAL A 600 -17.34 -37.35 19.26
C VAL A 600 -16.20 -36.78 20.09
N GLU A 601 -16.27 -36.91 21.42
CA GLU A 601 -15.22 -36.44 22.33
C GLU A 601 -13.87 -37.13 22.05
N SER A 602 -13.87 -38.46 21.93
CA SER A 602 -12.64 -39.22 21.66
C SER A 602 -12.04 -38.88 20.30
N PHE A 603 -12.89 -38.71 19.29
CA PHE A 603 -12.46 -38.36 17.94
C PHE A 603 -11.82 -36.97 17.89
N LEU A 604 -12.48 -35.95 18.46
CA LEU A 604 -11.94 -34.58 18.48
C LEU A 604 -10.64 -34.48 19.28
N ASN A 605 -10.53 -35.19 20.42
CA ASN A 605 -9.29 -35.24 21.20
C ASN A 605 -8.15 -35.95 20.45
N THR A 606 -8.45 -37.01 19.71
CA THR A 606 -7.44 -37.73 18.90
C THR A 606 -6.95 -36.86 17.74
N TRP A 607 -7.86 -36.13 17.09
CA TRP A 607 -7.50 -35.21 16.01
C TRP A 607 -6.64 -34.05 16.51
N ILE A 608 -7.07 -33.36 17.59
CA ILE A 608 -6.37 -32.17 18.07
C ILE A 608 -4.99 -32.50 18.65
N ALA A 609 -4.80 -33.70 19.21
CA ALA A 609 -3.52 -34.16 19.75
C ALA A 609 -2.39 -34.20 18.71
N GLN A 610 -2.72 -34.31 17.41
CA GLN A 610 -1.74 -34.29 16.33
C GLN A 610 -1.00 -32.94 16.20
N TYR A 611 -1.58 -31.87 16.76
CA TYR A 611 -1.04 -30.51 16.70
C TYR A 611 -0.44 -30.05 18.04
N VAL A 612 -0.30 -30.97 19.00
CA VAL A 612 0.27 -30.70 20.32
C VAL A 612 1.74 -31.12 20.36
N LEU A 613 2.61 -30.19 20.74
CA LEU A 613 4.04 -30.45 20.94
C LEU A 613 4.35 -30.56 22.44
N LEU A 614 4.93 -31.69 22.83
CA LEU A 614 5.25 -31.99 24.23
C LEU A 614 6.64 -31.52 24.68
N ASP A 615 7.54 -31.24 23.73
CA ASP A 615 8.91 -30.83 23.99
C ASP A 615 9.03 -29.31 24.13
N ASP A 616 9.32 -28.85 25.35
CA ASP A 616 9.50 -27.43 25.66
C ASP A 616 10.85 -26.87 25.16
N ASN A 617 11.83 -27.73 24.84
CA ASN A 617 13.15 -27.34 24.34
C ASN A 617 13.23 -27.30 22.81
N ALA A 618 12.13 -27.60 22.12
CA ALA A 618 12.05 -27.55 20.67
C ALA A 618 12.38 -26.15 20.12
N THR A 619 12.94 -26.12 18.92
CA THR A 619 13.27 -24.86 18.22
C THR A 619 12.00 -24.06 17.90
N GLN A 620 12.18 -22.77 17.67
CA GLN A 620 11.08 -21.87 17.36
C GLN A 620 10.29 -22.30 16.11
N GLU A 621 10.98 -22.77 15.07
CA GLU A 621 10.35 -23.26 13.84
C GLU A 621 9.42 -24.47 14.10
N VAL A 622 9.83 -25.38 14.99
CA VAL A 622 9.02 -26.55 15.36
C VAL A 622 7.81 -26.10 16.20
N LYS A 623 8.02 -25.19 17.17
CA LYS A 623 6.91 -24.60 17.95
C LYS A 623 5.94 -23.77 17.09
N ALA A 624 6.43 -23.14 16.02
CA ALA A 624 5.57 -22.43 15.07
C ALA A 624 4.73 -23.38 14.20
N SER A 625 5.26 -24.58 13.92
CA SER A 625 4.56 -25.63 13.17
C SER A 625 3.55 -26.41 14.02
N TYR A 626 3.72 -26.42 15.35
CA TYR A 626 2.82 -27.02 16.33
C TYR A 626 2.35 -25.95 17.32
N PRO A 627 1.23 -25.26 17.06
CA PRO A 627 0.86 -24.07 17.84
C PRO A 627 0.46 -24.37 19.30
N LEU A 628 0.13 -25.62 19.63
CA LEU A 628 -0.41 -26.00 20.93
C LEU A 628 0.61 -26.75 21.79
N ARG A 629 0.70 -26.35 23.06
CA ARG A 629 1.42 -27.10 24.11
C ARG A 629 0.54 -28.17 24.75
N GLN A 630 -0.77 -27.92 24.82
CA GLN A 630 -1.77 -28.83 25.37
C GLN A 630 -3.15 -28.48 24.77
N ALA A 631 -3.99 -29.49 24.58
CA ALA A 631 -5.36 -29.31 24.11
C ALA A 631 -6.30 -30.32 24.77
N SER A 632 -7.57 -29.96 24.95
CA SER A 632 -8.62 -30.86 25.41
C SER A 632 -9.96 -30.41 24.86
N VAL A 633 -10.82 -31.37 24.47
CA VAL A 633 -12.18 -31.10 24.04
C VAL A 633 -13.15 -31.85 24.96
N VAL A 634 -14.09 -31.13 25.56
CA VAL A 634 -15.13 -31.70 26.42
C VAL A 634 -16.48 -31.60 25.71
N VAL A 635 -17.18 -32.71 25.56
CA VAL A 635 -18.47 -32.76 24.85
C VAL A 635 -19.61 -33.11 25.82
N THR A 636 -20.61 -32.24 25.87
CA THR A 636 -21.83 -32.41 26.68
C THR A 636 -23.06 -32.55 25.79
N GLU A 637 -24.08 -33.26 26.27
CA GLU A 637 -25.37 -33.36 25.56
C GLU A 637 -26.24 -32.13 25.85
N VAL A 638 -27.02 -31.72 24.86
CA VAL A 638 -28.02 -30.65 25.05
C VAL A 638 -29.29 -31.27 25.62
N PRO A 639 -29.70 -30.90 26.85
CA PRO A 639 -30.91 -31.47 27.45
C PRO A 639 -32.14 -31.18 26.61
N GLY A 640 -32.93 -32.22 26.32
CA GLY A 640 -34.17 -32.10 25.52
C GLY A 640 -33.98 -32.23 24.01
N GLU A 641 -32.75 -32.32 23.51
CA GLU A 641 -32.43 -32.42 22.08
C GLU A 641 -31.54 -33.64 21.79
N PRO A 642 -32.13 -34.84 21.55
CA PRO A 642 -31.36 -36.04 21.25
C PRO A 642 -30.48 -35.87 20.00
N GLY A 643 -29.19 -36.21 20.13
CA GLY A 643 -28.21 -36.06 19.04
C GLY A 643 -27.59 -34.66 18.93
N ALA A 644 -28.02 -33.70 19.74
CA ALA A 644 -27.37 -32.39 19.84
C ALA A 644 -26.31 -32.39 20.96
N TYR A 645 -25.11 -31.96 20.59
CA TYR A 645 -23.96 -31.91 21.49
C TYR A 645 -23.35 -30.51 21.53
N ARG A 646 -22.80 -30.11 22.69
CA ARG A 646 -22.01 -28.91 22.87
C ARG A 646 -20.57 -29.31 23.15
N ALA A 647 -19.63 -28.83 22.34
CA ALA A 647 -18.21 -29.05 22.54
C ALA A 647 -17.55 -27.77 23.10
N THR A 648 -16.82 -27.91 24.20
CA THR A 648 -15.95 -26.86 24.74
C THR A 648 -14.50 -27.25 24.47
N VAL A 649 -13.80 -26.42 23.71
CA VAL A 649 -12.40 -26.66 23.28
C VAL A 649 -11.47 -25.82 24.13
N PHE A 650 -10.55 -26.47 24.85
CA PHE A 650 -9.51 -25.84 25.65
C PHE A 650 -8.19 -25.91 24.90
N LEU A 651 -7.64 -24.75 24.53
CA LEU A 651 -6.38 -24.62 23.78
C LEU A 651 -5.34 -23.93 24.65
N LYS A 652 -4.20 -24.57 24.89
CA LYS A 652 -3.04 -23.96 25.55
C LYS A 652 -1.92 -23.79 24.53
N PRO A 653 -1.64 -22.57 24.06
CA PRO A 653 -0.55 -22.33 23.10
C PRO A 653 0.82 -22.40 23.76
N HIS A 654 1.89 -22.41 22.96
CA HIS A 654 3.23 -22.11 23.45
C HIS A 654 3.35 -20.62 23.79
N PHE A 655 3.85 -20.30 24.99
CA PHE A 655 4.06 -18.92 25.38
C PHE A 655 5.29 -18.34 24.69
N GLN A 656 5.13 -17.12 24.19
CA GLN A 656 6.21 -16.29 23.64
C GLN A 656 6.74 -15.36 24.73
N LEU A 657 8.02 -14.97 24.63
CA LEU A 657 8.64 -14.03 25.55
C LEU A 657 8.03 -12.64 25.36
N GLU A 658 7.46 -12.07 26.42
CA GLU A 658 6.84 -10.73 26.40
C GLU A 658 7.75 -9.67 27.02
N GLU A 659 8.24 -9.90 28.24
CA GLU A 659 9.00 -8.93 29.01
C GLU A 659 10.02 -9.65 29.90
N LEU A 660 11.19 -9.04 30.07
CA LEU A 660 12.21 -9.49 31.01
C LEU A 660 12.73 -8.30 31.81
N THR A 661 12.41 -8.25 33.10
CA THR A 661 12.97 -7.24 34.02
C THR A 661 14.28 -7.77 34.62
N THR A 662 15.43 -7.23 34.22
CA THR A 662 16.73 -7.61 34.77
C THR A 662 17.14 -6.68 35.92
N SER A 663 17.51 -7.25 37.08
CA SER A 663 18.20 -6.51 38.15
C SER A 663 19.64 -6.99 38.27
N ILE A 664 20.61 -6.12 37.99
CA ILE A 664 22.04 -6.45 38.16
C ILE A 664 22.43 -6.13 39.60
N ARG A 665 22.93 -7.13 40.33
CA ARG A 665 23.45 -6.97 41.70
C ARG A 665 24.92 -7.35 41.72
N LEU A 666 25.77 -6.40 42.10
CA LEU A 666 27.18 -6.68 42.37
C LEU A 666 27.29 -7.24 43.78
N VAL A 667 27.80 -8.47 43.90
CA VAL A 667 27.93 -9.19 45.16
C VAL A 667 29.35 -9.70 45.31
N ALA A 668 29.92 -9.57 46.52
CA ALA A 668 31.28 -10.03 46.81
C ALA A 668 31.40 -11.57 46.74
N ASN A 669 30.31 -12.29 47.00
CA ASN A 669 30.16 -13.72 46.76
C ASN A 669 28.79 -13.95 46.13
N LEU A 670 28.72 -14.83 45.12
CA LEU A 670 27.46 -15.18 44.49
C LEU A 670 26.51 -15.81 45.55
N PRO A 671 25.26 -15.33 45.69
CA PRO A 671 24.28 -16.00 46.53
C PRO A 671 24.03 -17.42 46.02
N LYS A 672 23.78 -18.34 46.95
CA LYS A 672 23.45 -19.74 46.63
C LYS A 672 22.08 -19.85 45.96
#